data_AF-A0A9X0UTI0-F1
#
_entry.id   AF-A0A9X0UTI0-F1
#
_cell.length_a   1.000
_cell.length_b   1.000
_cell.length_c   1.000
_cell.angle_alpha   90.00
_cell.angle_beta   90.00
_cell.angle_gamma   90.00
#
_symmetry.space_group_name_H-M   'P 1'
#
loop_
_entity.id
_entity.type
_entity.pdbx_description
1 polymer ?
#
loop_
_entity_poly.entity_id
_entity_poly.type
_entity_poly.pdbx_seq_one_letter_code
_entity_poly.pdbx_strand_id
1 'polypeptide(L)'
;MSPFSSFWQAGYEGADHINPFGERLSMNALTDHLSQYHNDYAALQQFGITSARESIGWRLAEMEPQTTLESLKKRMNSARSFGVQINWTFCHYGWPDDLTLFSSEFVPRFAAFCQRMARFLAEYYEDAPIYSPMNEISFMAWGISVGLFGNNAHNDPDEIKRQLIRATLAGCAAIRLADPRARFLHCDPIIHVVPDEESDACRQHTREINASQYQAWDMIAGLREPELGGKPHYLDVVGANYYHSNQWLTGSGCLLEWHLGDARRVPLHPLLAQLTERYQRPILLAETSHVGSGRAAWISQVTADVAQAQLNGCDIRGICLYPIIDRPLWEDLEHWPRSGLWDVDPHKKRLLNPVYAASLQQSQRLLARFQGLITAASRPEESVMKQSVLVVFSHLRWGFVFQRPQHLLSRLAQFHRIVFIEEPIYQPGEAALRQYQPAPNVTVIEPHTDVAAPGFHDSQIAVLQPLLAELLADDETPMVWFYTPMALPLLACFTPSAIIYDCMDELSAFNQAPRQLQQRESALLSRADLVFTGGTSLYEAKKHRHPQVFCCPSSVDAGHFEQALDRTNSHPLQENLPKPRLGYYGVIDERLDLTLIAALADAHPDWQIVMVGPVVKIDAASLPQRSNLHWFGQQPYAALPHFLAGWDLCLMPFALNASTRFISPTKVLEYMAAQLPIVSTAIADVARHYADVVSIADSHQSFVQACEAALSMPVETRYQLAKNMATRVAETSWDRTVDEMQAHIVALTQRQISHPEIAAAPPPALAHNTVACLILGAGPTGLSAGYHYGAGAVVLEKNATVGGWCRSVEDQGFTFDHAGHIMFSNDPHVLRLYDILLGDNQHWQTREAWVYSHDVYTRYPFQSALHGLPAEVIGECVLGAIEARYASPPALQAVATEARRDCCADGAIPDGESLVCQPESEDFESFIFRTWGKGIALHFALPYNQKLWKTPLVNMETSWLGGRVPLPDLEQIISGALAPLDKPVGPNARFGYPLRGGFQALMEGFLPHLDCTLEMEAGVSEIQPLQRRVLLSDGRQFHYDQMISTLPLPELVRLMGSFAPEAVQKAAKQLRHISVRCVNLGIGRANISDKHWIYYPGNTLFHRIFLQGNASPHCNPEGGFGLTCEMTYRDDQPLPCEGDALIERCIADCIRVGIINADDEIVTASEVDMPYAYVVYDHQRTANVTLIRSWLATQGIHLSGRYSEWEYYNSDHAFLAGKRAAETVKDLTHNRKTTA
;
A
#
# COMPACT_ATOMS: atom_id res chain seq x y z
N MET A 1 -30.96 22.87 -13.19
CA MET A 1 -31.80 21.94 -12.40
C MET A 1 -31.90 20.62 -13.16
N SER A 2 -31.93 19.48 -12.46
CA SER A 2 -32.07 18.15 -13.08
C SER A 2 -33.43 18.02 -13.80
N PRO A 3 -33.51 17.40 -15.00
CA PRO A 3 -34.78 17.03 -15.63
C PRO A 3 -35.60 16.01 -14.83
N PHE A 4 -34.95 15.23 -13.97
CA PHE A 4 -35.52 14.08 -13.28
C PHE A 4 -35.57 14.28 -11.77
N SER A 5 -36.60 13.71 -11.13
CA SER A 5 -36.84 13.76 -9.68
C SER A 5 -35.88 12.86 -8.90
N SER A 6 -35.37 11.79 -9.51
CA SER A 6 -34.25 11.00 -8.99
C SER A 6 -33.26 10.67 -10.11
N PHE A 7 -31.99 10.51 -9.73
CA PHE A 7 -30.93 10.09 -10.65
C PHE A 7 -31.14 8.64 -11.11
N TRP A 8 -31.41 7.74 -10.16
CA TRP A 8 -31.78 6.35 -10.43
C TRP A 8 -33.25 6.29 -10.80
N GLN A 9 -33.58 5.60 -11.88
CA GLN A 9 -34.93 5.50 -12.43
C GLN A 9 -35.36 4.03 -12.57
N ALA A 10 -36.66 3.81 -12.44
CA ALA A 10 -37.29 2.52 -12.69
C ALA A 10 -37.83 2.46 -14.12
N GLY A 11 -37.52 1.42 -14.88
CA GLY A 11 -38.06 1.20 -16.22
C GLY A 11 -39.05 0.05 -16.26
N TYR A 12 -40.31 0.29 -16.62
CA TYR A 12 -41.31 -0.78 -16.76
C TYR A 12 -41.42 -1.23 -18.21
N GLU A 13 -41.41 -2.55 -18.44
CA GLU A 13 -41.50 -3.09 -19.79
C GLU A 13 -42.85 -2.81 -20.44
N GLY A 14 -42.84 -1.92 -21.42
CA GLY A 14 -44.05 -1.42 -22.06
C GLY A 14 -44.21 -1.78 -23.52
N ALA A 15 -43.38 -2.66 -24.07
CA ALA A 15 -43.51 -3.09 -25.46
C ALA A 15 -44.90 -3.67 -25.76
N ASP A 16 -45.51 -3.23 -26.86
CA ASP A 16 -46.86 -3.61 -27.27
C ASP A 16 -46.98 -4.01 -28.75
N HIS A 17 -45.86 -4.33 -29.40
CA HIS A 17 -45.84 -4.74 -30.81
C HIS A 17 -46.45 -6.13 -31.07
N ILE A 18 -46.54 -6.47 -32.36
CA ILE A 18 -46.84 -7.83 -32.83
C ILE A 18 -45.49 -8.51 -33.06
N ASN A 19 -45.21 -9.62 -32.37
CA ASN A 19 -43.94 -10.34 -32.48
C ASN A 19 -43.84 -11.09 -33.84
N PRO A 20 -42.69 -11.71 -34.17
CA PRO A 20 -42.50 -12.42 -35.43
C PRO A 20 -43.47 -13.59 -35.66
N PHE A 21 -44.08 -14.11 -34.58
CA PHE A 21 -45.04 -15.21 -34.61
C PHE A 21 -46.49 -14.73 -34.75
N GLY A 22 -46.72 -13.42 -34.86
CA GLY A 22 -48.06 -12.83 -34.99
C GLY A 22 -48.79 -12.64 -33.64
N GLU A 23 -48.12 -12.85 -32.52
CA GLU A 23 -48.69 -12.65 -31.19
C GLU A 23 -48.68 -11.17 -30.84
N ARG A 24 -49.82 -10.66 -30.35
CA ARG A 24 -49.97 -9.26 -29.91
C ARG A 24 -49.48 -9.12 -28.47
N LEU A 25 -48.35 -8.49 -28.28
CA LEU A 25 -47.75 -8.34 -26.95
C LEU A 25 -48.42 -7.22 -26.15
N SER A 26 -48.44 -7.39 -24.82
CA SER A 26 -48.74 -6.34 -23.84
C SER A 26 -47.92 -6.63 -22.60
N MET A 27 -46.67 -6.17 -22.59
CA MET A 27 -45.72 -6.59 -21.56
C MET A 27 -46.10 -6.10 -20.15
N ASN A 28 -46.69 -4.90 -20.04
CA ASN A 28 -47.24 -4.40 -18.78
C ASN A 28 -48.40 -5.27 -18.24
N ALA A 29 -49.18 -5.91 -19.11
CA ALA A 29 -50.22 -6.86 -18.69
C ALA A 29 -49.63 -8.22 -18.33
N LEU A 30 -48.64 -8.72 -19.09
CA LEU A 30 -47.99 -10.01 -18.85
C LEU A 30 -47.21 -10.05 -17.52
N THR A 31 -46.65 -8.92 -17.10
CA THR A 31 -45.99 -8.74 -15.79
C THR A 31 -46.97 -8.40 -14.66
N ASP A 32 -48.26 -8.25 -14.98
CA ASP A 32 -49.32 -7.80 -14.08
C ASP A 32 -49.06 -6.41 -13.45
N HIS A 33 -48.21 -5.59 -14.09
CA HIS A 33 -47.93 -4.24 -13.64
C HIS A 33 -49.18 -3.34 -13.70
N LEU A 34 -50.04 -3.49 -14.72
CA LEU A 34 -51.28 -2.70 -14.84
C LEU A 34 -52.26 -2.90 -13.68
N SER A 35 -52.21 -4.04 -12.98
CA SER A 35 -53.03 -4.32 -11.80
C SER A 35 -52.31 -3.96 -10.51
N GLN A 36 -50.98 -4.06 -10.48
CA GLN A 36 -50.15 -3.92 -9.28
C GLN A 36 -49.37 -2.59 -9.18
N TYR A 37 -49.56 -1.65 -10.12
CA TYR A 37 -48.84 -0.37 -10.19
C TYR A 37 -48.70 0.35 -8.85
N HIS A 38 -49.73 0.34 -8.00
CA HIS A 38 -49.67 0.98 -6.69
C HIS A 38 -48.60 0.37 -5.78
N ASN A 39 -48.56 -0.96 -5.70
CA ASN A 39 -47.55 -1.69 -4.93
C ASN A 39 -46.17 -1.57 -5.59
N ASP A 40 -46.11 -1.58 -6.92
CA ASP A 40 -44.87 -1.45 -7.67
C ASP A 40 -44.22 -0.07 -7.44
N TYR A 41 -44.99 1.03 -7.46
CA TYR A 41 -44.47 2.37 -7.11
C TYR A 41 -44.12 2.49 -5.63
N ALA A 42 -44.91 1.89 -4.74
CA ALA A 42 -44.59 1.86 -3.31
C ALA A 42 -43.24 1.17 -3.06
N ALA A 43 -42.96 0.08 -3.79
CA ALA A 43 -41.72 -0.69 -3.64
C ALA A 43 -40.45 0.10 -4.04
N LEU A 44 -40.56 1.12 -4.91
CA LEU A 44 -39.45 1.98 -5.30
C LEU A 44 -38.93 2.87 -4.17
N GLN A 45 -39.79 3.23 -3.20
CA GLN A 45 -39.44 4.12 -2.09
C GLN A 45 -38.25 3.61 -1.27
N GLN A 46 -38.13 2.28 -1.09
CA GLN A 46 -37.04 1.68 -0.32
C GLN A 46 -35.65 1.91 -0.96
N PHE A 47 -35.60 2.28 -2.24
CA PHE A 47 -34.39 2.62 -2.98
C PHE A 47 -34.31 4.11 -3.34
N GLY A 48 -35.20 4.95 -2.82
CA GLY A 48 -35.21 6.38 -3.13
C GLY A 48 -35.42 6.70 -4.62
N ILE A 49 -36.05 5.79 -5.37
CA ILE A 49 -36.35 5.99 -6.79
C ILE A 49 -37.70 6.74 -6.90
N THR A 50 -37.65 7.96 -7.41
CA THR A 50 -38.81 8.85 -7.59
C THR A 50 -38.99 9.27 -9.06
N SER A 51 -38.30 8.61 -9.98
CA SER A 51 -38.50 8.75 -11.42
C SER A 51 -38.69 7.37 -12.06
N ALA A 52 -39.68 7.24 -12.94
CA ALA A 52 -39.96 6.00 -13.64
C ALA A 52 -40.21 6.24 -15.14
N ARG A 53 -39.75 5.34 -16.00
CA ARG A 53 -40.13 5.27 -17.42
C ARG A 53 -41.25 4.27 -17.60
N GLU A 54 -42.30 4.68 -18.29
CA GLU A 54 -43.46 3.84 -18.61
C GLU A 54 -43.97 4.08 -20.02
N SER A 55 -44.67 3.08 -20.57
CA SER A 55 -45.34 3.21 -21.86
C SER A 55 -46.85 3.41 -21.72
N ILE A 56 -47.38 4.25 -22.61
CA ILE A 56 -48.81 4.34 -22.91
C ILE A 56 -49.22 3.20 -23.85
N GLY A 57 -48.41 2.95 -24.89
CA GLY A 57 -48.67 1.96 -25.94
C GLY A 57 -49.66 2.49 -26.97
N TRP A 58 -49.19 2.92 -28.14
CA TRP A 58 -50.05 3.55 -29.15
C TRP A 58 -51.10 2.58 -29.70
N ARG A 59 -50.72 1.32 -29.95
CA ARG A 59 -51.67 0.28 -30.40
C ARG A 59 -52.76 0.04 -29.36
N LEU A 60 -52.35 -0.20 -28.11
CA LEU A 60 -53.28 -0.49 -27.01
C LEU A 60 -54.22 0.69 -26.75
N ALA A 61 -53.69 1.91 -26.76
CA ALA A 61 -54.45 3.13 -26.48
C ALA A 61 -55.52 3.45 -27.53
N GLU A 62 -55.34 3.03 -28.78
CA GLU A 62 -56.35 3.20 -29.82
C GLU A 62 -57.37 2.07 -29.88
N MET A 63 -56.99 0.85 -29.48
CA MET A 63 -57.95 -0.25 -29.37
C MET A 63 -58.94 -0.04 -28.22
N GLU A 64 -58.45 0.43 -27.06
CA GLU A 64 -59.29 0.67 -25.88
C GLU A 64 -59.05 2.07 -25.26
N PRO A 65 -59.52 3.15 -25.90
CA PRO A 65 -59.21 4.52 -25.47
C PRO A 65 -59.69 4.86 -24.05
N GLN A 66 -60.90 4.41 -23.68
CA GLN A 66 -61.47 4.71 -22.35
C GLN A 66 -60.74 3.94 -21.24
N THR A 67 -60.54 2.63 -21.42
CA THR A 67 -59.77 1.79 -20.48
C THR A 67 -58.36 2.34 -20.27
N THR A 68 -57.72 2.81 -21.35
CA THR A 68 -56.38 3.39 -21.29
C THR A 68 -56.34 4.68 -20.47
N LEU A 69 -57.29 5.62 -20.69
CA LEU A 69 -57.37 6.85 -19.91
C LEU A 69 -57.66 6.59 -18.42
N GLU A 70 -58.51 5.61 -18.11
CA GLU A 70 -58.77 5.19 -16.73
C GLU A 70 -57.52 4.60 -16.06
N SER A 71 -56.78 3.76 -16.79
CA SER A 71 -55.51 3.19 -16.32
C SER A 71 -54.46 4.27 -16.08
N LEU A 72 -54.27 5.20 -17.03
CA LEU A 72 -53.35 6.33 -16.88
C LEU A 72 -53.73 7.21 -15.68
N LYS A 73 -55.02 7.53 -15.50
CA LYS A 73 -55.50 8.28 -14.31
C LYS A 73 -55.12 7.59 -13.00
N LYS A 74 -55.34 6.27 -12.92
CA LYS A 74 -55.02 5.47 -11.73
C LYS A 74 -53.51 5.47 -11.44
N ARG A 75 -52.70 5.23 -12.47
CA ARG A 75 -51.24 5.25 -12.38
C ARG A 75 -50.70 6.62 -11.98
N MET A 76 -51.15 7.70 -12.63
CA MET A 76 -50.73 9.07 -12.27
C MET A 76 -51.12 9.46 -10.84
N ASN A 77 -52.33 9.11 -10.38
CA ASN A 77 -52.75 9.37 -9.00
C ASN A 77 -51.88 8.61 -8.00
N SER A 78 -51.57 7.34 -8.29
CA SER A 78 -50.71 6.54 -7.42
C SER A 78 -49.28 7.04 -7.43
N ALA A 79 -48.72 7.37 -8.59
CA ALA A 79 -47.39 7.93 -8.72
C ALA A 79 -47.28 9.23 -7.91
N ARG A 80 -48.28 10.12 -8.01
CA ARG A 80 -48.36 11.34 -7.18
C ARG A 80 -48.37 11.04 -5.68
N SER A 81 -49.10 10.01 -5.24
CA SER A 81 -49.14 9.64 -3.81
C SER A 81 -47.79 9.18 -3.25
N PHE A 82 -46.89 8.70 -4.11
CA PHE A 82 -45.53 8.30 -3.74
C PHE A 82 -44.45 9.28 -4.24
N GLY A 83 -44.84 10.41 -4.83
CA GLY A 83 -43.90 11.38 -5.38
C GLY A 83 -43.08 10.85 -6.58
N VAL A 84 -43.61 9.89 -7.34
CA VAL A 84 -42.95 9.35 -8.54
C VAL A 84 -43.29 10.19 -9.76
N GLN A 85 -42.28 10.75 -10.42
CA GLN A 85 -42.37 11.36 -11.74
C GLN A 85 -42.33 10.27 -12.81
N ILE A 86 -43.40 10.15 -13.59
CA ILE A 86 -43.42 9.23 -14.73
C ILE A 86 -42.94 9.97 -15.99
N ASN A 87 -42.04 9.34 -16.74
CA ASN A 87 -41.57 9.76 -18.05
C ASN A 87 -42.24 8.86 -19.09
N TRP A 88 -43.21 9.40 -19.84
CA TRP A 88 -44.07 8.59 -20.71
C TRP A 88 -43.49 8.37 -22.09
N THR A 89 -43.36 7.11 -22.47
CA THR A 89 -43.16 6.63 -23.84
C THR A 89 -44.53 6.45 -24.52
N PHE A 90 -44.77 7.15 -25.61
CA PHE A 90 -46.09 7.12 -26.26
C PHE A 90 -46.23 5.91 -27.18
N CYS A 91 -45.23 5.64 -28.01
CA CYS A 91 -45.14 4.45 -28.85
C CYS A 91 -43.94 3.60 -28.44
N HIS A 92 -44.20 2.36 -27.97
CA HIS A 92 -43.17 1.38 -27.65
C HIS A 92 -43.30 0.16 -28.57
N TYR A 93 -42.93 0.39 -29.83
CA TYR A 93 -42.93 -0.55 -30.96
C TYR A 93 -44.30 -0.91 -31.56
N GLY A 94 -45.42 -0.75 -30.85
CA GLY A 94 -46.76 -1.03 -31.38
C GLY A 94 -47.48 0.18 -31.99
N TRP A 95 -48.19 -0.05 -33.10
CA TRP A 95 -49.13 0.90 -33.71
C TRP A 95 -50.45 0.19 -34.09
N PRO A 96 -51.56 0.92 -34.34
CA PRO A 96 -52.85 0.33 -34.69
C PRO A 96 -52.82 -0.66 -35.86
N ASP A 97 -53.50 -1.80 -35.72
CA ASP A 97 -53.52 -2.90 -36.71
C ASP A 97 -54.04 -2.47 -38.10
N ASP A 98 -54.84 -1.40 -38.17
CA ASP A 98 -55.39 -0.85 -39.41
C ASP A 98 -54.45 0.13 -40.14
N LEU A 99 -53.28 0.44 -39.56
CA LEU A 99 -52.28 1.31 -40.14
C LEU A 99 -51.08 0.54 -40.71
N THR A 100 -50.64 0.97 -41.89
CA THR A 100 -49.32 0.59 -42.43
C THR A 100 -48.35 1.77 -42.28
N LEU A 101 -47.07 1.47 -42.03
CA LEU A 101 -46.01 2.45 -41.75
C LEU A 101 -45.93 3.58 -42.80
N PHE A 102 -46.08 3.23 -44.08
CA PHE A 102 -45.98 4.17 -45.21
C PHE A 102 -47.33 4.72 -45.69
N SER A 103 -48.42 4.46 -44.98
CA SER A 103 -49.71 5.10 -45.27
C SER A 103 -49.63 6.61 -45.02
N SER A 104 -50.39 7.40 -45.80
CA SER A 104 -50.50 8.85 -45.59
C SER A 104 -51.06 9.23 -44.22
N GLU A 105 -51.79 8.32 -43.58
CA GLU A 105 -52.44 8.52 -42.29
C GLU A 105 -51.52 8.23 -41.09
N PHE A 106 -50.39 7.54 -41.29
CA PHE A 106 -49.52 7.13 -40.18
C PHE A 106 -49.02 8.32 -39.35
N VAL A 107 -48.42 9.31 -40.01
CA VAL A 107 -47.84 10.51 -39.34
C VAL A 107 -48.94 11.39 -38.72
N PRO A 108 -50.02 11.78 -39.43
CA PRO A 108 -51.08 12.59 -38.85
C PRO A 108 -51.80 11.92 -37.68
N ARG A 109 -52.08 10.62 -37.76
CA ARG A 109 -52.77 9.89 -36.68
C ARG A 109 -51.90 9.74 -35.45
N PHE A 110 -50.60 9.46 -35.62
CA PHE A 110 -49.66 9.45 -34.51
C PHE A 110 -49.55 10.83 -33.82
N ALA A 111 -49.46 11.91 -34.60
CA ALA A 111 -49.43 13.27 -34.05
C ALA A 111 -50.71 13.62 -33.27
N ALA A 112 -51.89 13.23 -33.79
CA ALA A 112 -53.16 13.41 -33.10
C ALA A 112 -53.25 12.60 -31.79
N PHE A 113 -52.75 11.35 -31.79
CA PHE A 113 -52.62 10.54 -30.59
C PHE A 113 -51.71 11.22 -29.56
N CYS A 114 -50.54 11.68 -29.98
CA CYS A 114 -49.60 12.39 -29.12
C CYS A 114 -50.23 13.65 -28.50
N GLN A 115 -50.92 14.47 -29.29
CA GLN A 115 -51.60 15.65 -28.78
C GLN A 115 -52.65 15.30 -27.71
N ARG A 116 -53.45 14.25 -27.96
CA ARG A 116 -54.51 13.80 -27.06
C ARG A 116 -53.95 13.33 -25.72
N MET A 117 -52.90 12.51 -25.75
CA MET A 117 -52.26 11.99 -24.53
C MET A 117 -51.53 13.09 -23.77
N ALA A 118 -50.76 13.95 -24.44
CA ALA A 118 -50.07 15.07 -23.79
C ALA A 118 -51.05 16.04 -23.12
N ARG A 119 -52.18 16.36 -23.77
CA ARG A 119 -53.22 17.21 -23.18
C ARG A 119 -53.82 16.59 -21.91
N PHE A 120 -54.08 15.29 -21.92
CA PHE A 120 -54.59 14.57 -20.75
C PHE A 120 -53.58 14.55 -19.60
N LEU A 121 -52.31 14.30 -19.91
CA LEU A 121 -51.24 14.16 -18.92
C LEU A 121 -50.79 15.50 -18.33
N ALA A 122 -50.89 16.60 -19.09
CA ALA A 122 -50.44 17.94 -18.67
C ALA A 122 -51.00 18.40 -17.32
N GLU A 123 -52.23 17.99 -16.98
CA GLU A 123 -52.90 18.33 -15.71
C GLU A 123 -52.27 17.70 -14.47
N TYR A 124 -51.44 16.66 -14.64
CA TYR A 124 -50.80 15.93 -13.55
C TYR A 124 -49.37 16.40 -13.25
N TYR A 125 -48.79 17.25 -14.10
CA TYR A 125 -47.43 17.76 -13.93
C TYR A 125 -47.43 19.24 -13.56
N GLU A 126 -46.76 19.55 -12.45
CA GLU A 126 -46.47 20.93 -12.03
C GLU A 126 -45.25 21.46 -12.81
N ASP A 127 -44.18 20.66 -12.87
CA ASP A 127 -42.97 20.92 -13.66
C ASP A 127 -43.09 20.49 -15.13
N ALA A 128 -42.07 20.80 -15.92
CA ALA A 128 -41.98 20.38 -17.32
C ALA A 128 -41.97 18.84 -17.46
N PRO A 129 -43.00 18.22 -18.07
CA PRO A 129 -43.03 16.78 -18.27
C PRO A 129 -42.00 16.34 -19.32
N ILE A 130 -41.53 15.10 -19.17
CA ILE A 130 -40.62 14.47 -20.12
C ILE A 130 -41.37 13.38 -20.86
N TYR A 131 -41.37 13.48 -22.19
CA TYR A 131 -42.02 12.54 -23.08
C TYR A 131 -41.03 11.94 -24.06
N SER A 132 -41.20 10.65 -24.34
CA SER A 132 -40.57 9.95 -25.46
C SER A 132 -41.68 9.65 -26.47
N PRO A 133 -41.80 10.42 -27.57
CA PRO A 133 -42.84 10.15 -28.56
C PRO A 133 -42.74 8.72 -29.08
N MET A 134 -41.54 8.29 -29.46
CA MET A 134 -41.29 6.95 -29.95
C MET A 134 -39.98 6.42 -29.37
N ASN A 135 -39.98 5.17 -28.88
CA ASN A 135 -38.80 4.52 -28.33
C ASN A 135 -37.91 3.95 -29.43
N GLU A 136 -36.60 4.12 -29.29
CA GLU A 136 -35.55 3.45 -30.08
C GLU A 136 -35.81 3.40 -31.59
N ILE A 137 -35.82 4.56 -32.24
CA ILE A 137 -36.14 4.67 -33.67
C ILE A 137 -35.16 3.85 -34.51
N SER A 138 -33.88 3.85 -34.15
CA SER A 138 -32.85 3.11 -34.88
C SER A 138 -33.01 1.60 -34.70
N PHE A 139 -33.25 1.14 -33.46
CA PHE A 139 -33.56 -0.27 -33.17
C PHE A 139 -34.85 -0.71 -33.86
N MET A 140 -35.90 0.10 -33.80
CA MET A 140 -37.19 -0.17 -34.43
C MET A 140 -37.05 -0.28 -35.95
N ALA A 141 -36.31 0.63 -36.59
CA ALA A 141 -36.06 0.58 -38.02
C ALA A 141 -35.29 -0.68 -38.44
N TRP A 142 -34.23 -1.03 -37.70
CA TRP A 142 -33.49 -2.27 -37.91
C TRP A 142 -34.38 -3.50 -37.69
N GLY A 143 -35.10 -3.56 -36.58
CA GLY A 143 -35.98 -4.67 -36.22
C GLY A 143 -37.08 -4.90 -37.25
N ILE A 144 -37.67 -3.84 -37.83
CA ILE A 144 -38.63 -3.97 -38.94
C ILE A 144 -37.93 -4.60 -40.17
N SER A 145 -36.73 -4.12 -40.52
CA SER A 145 -35.99 -4.62 -41.69
C SER A 145 -35.60 -6.10 -41.59
N VAL A 146 -35.40 -6.62 -40.36
CA VAL A 146 -35.09 -8.04 -40.11
C VAL A 146 -36.30 -8.88 -39.69
N GLY A 147 -37.50 -8.29 -39.61
CA GLY A 147 -38.75 -9.00 -39.32
C GLY A 147 -39.11 -9.20 -37.84
N LEU A 148 -38.45 -8.50 -36.91
CA LEU A 148 -38.68 -8.59 -35.46
C LEU A 148 -40.10 -8.15 -35.04
N PHE A 149 -40.74 -7.25 -35.80
CA PHE A 149 -42.05 -6.67 -35.46
C PHE A 149 -43.21 -7.18 -36.35
N GLY A 150 -43.07 -8.38 -36.92
CA GLY A 150 -44.13 -9.10 -37.63
C GLY A 150 -44.63 -8.48 -38.95
N ASN A 151 -44.22 -7.26 -39.30
CA ASN A 151 -44.72 -6.49 -40.46
C ASN A 151 -43.62 -6.15 -41.47
N ASN A 152 -43.71 -6.73 -42.68
CA ASN A 152 -42.97 -6.40 -43.92
C ASN A 152 -41.43 -6.32 -43.84
N ALA A 153 -40.77 -7.48 -43.92
CA ALA A 153 -39.31 -7.65 -43.96
C ALA A 153 -38.60 -7.23 -45.28
N HIS A 154 -39.14 -6.24 -46.02
CA HIS A 154 -38.66 -5.93 -47.39
C HIS A 154 -38.43 -4.44 -47.69
N ASN A 155 -38.45 -3.57 -46.68
CA ASN A 155 -38.24 -2.14 -46.87
C ASN A 155 -36.83 -1.73 -46.42
N ASP A 156 -36.26 -0.74 -47.12
CA ASP A 156 -34.98 -0.14 -46.79
C ASP A 156 -35.00 0.42 -45.35
N PRO A 157 -34.10 -0.02 -44.46
CA PRO A 157 -34.04 0.43 -43.06
C PRO A 157 -33.90 1.95 -42.95
N ASP A 158 -33.26 2.63 -43.91
CA ASP A 158 -33.14 4.09 -43.88
C ASP A 158 -34.47 4.79 -44.23
N GLU A 159 -35.28 4.25 -45.14
CA GLU A 159 -36.60 4.83 -45.43
C GLU A 159 -37.59 4.60 -44.28
N ILE A 160 -37.53 3.43 -43.63
CA ILE A 160 -38.26 3.17 -42.39
C ILE A 160 -37.89 4.22 -41.34
N LYS A 161 -36.59 4.43 -41.12
CA LYS A 161 -36.07 5.42 -40.16
C LYS A 161 -36.58 6.82 -40.47
N ARG A 162 -36.50 7.29 -41.72
CA ARG A 162 -37.03 8.61 -42.12
C ARG A 162 -38.52 8.76 -41.80
N GLN A 163 -39.32 7.73 -42.08
CA GLN A 163 -40.76 7.76 -41.81
C GLN A 163 -41.06 7.83 -40.31
N LEU A 164 -40.33 7.06 -39.51
CA LEU A 164 -40.39 7.09 -38.05
C LEU A 164 -39.97 8.46 -37.49
N ILE A 165 -38.96 9.10 -38.08
CA ILE A 165 -38.53 10.47 -37.73
C ILE A 165 -39.61 11.50 -38.08
N ARG A 166 -40.24 11.41 -39.25
CA ARG A 166 -41.37 12.30 -39.63
C ARG A 166 -42.52 12.19 -38.62
N ALA A 167 -42.88 10.97 -38.21
CA ALA A 167 -43.87 10.73 -37.17
C ALA A 167 -43.44 11.34 -35.82
N THR A 168 -42.19 11.12 -35.41
CA THR A 168 -41.63 11.65 -34.17
C THR A 168 -41.65 13.17 -34.13
N LEU A 169 -41.20 13.85 -35.18
CA LEU A 169 -41.18 15.31 -35.27
C LEU A 169 -42.59 15.91 -35.24
N ALA A 170 -43.53 15.30 -35.96
CA ALA A 170 -44.94 15.68 -35.91
C ALA A 170 -45.54 15.47 -34.50
N GLY A 171 -45.19 14.35 -33.85
CA GLY A 171 -45.54 14.05 -32.46
C GLY A 171 -44.98 15.09 -31.49
N CYS A 172 -43.70 15.46 -31.58
CA CYS A 172 -43.08 16.50 -30.76
C CYS A 172 -43.79 17.85 -30.93
N ALA A 173 -44.07 18.26 -32.17
CA ALA A 173 -44.80 19.50 -32.44
C ALA A 173 -46.21 19.47 -31.82
N ALA A 174 -46.91 18.34 -31.95
CA ALA A 174 -48.25 18.16 -31.41
C ALA A 174 -48.28 18.12 -29.86
N ILE A 175 -47.28 17.49 -29.24
CA ILE A 175 -47.08 17.49 -27.78
C ILE A 175 -46.83 18.90 -27.27
N ARG A 176 -45.91 19.65 -27.89
CA ARG A 176 -45.58 21.03 -27.48
C ARG A 176 -46.73 22.00 -27.72
N LEU A 177 -47.62 21.71 -28.67
CA LEU A 177 -48.90 22.42 -28.84
C LEU A 177 -49.90 22.13 -27.71
N ALA A 178 -49.87 20.93 -27.12
CA ALA A 178 -50.72 20.56 -25.98
C ALA A 178 -50.15 21.04 -24.64
N ASP A 179 -48.83 20.92 -24.45
CA ASP A 179 -48.09 21.40 -23.28
C ASP A 179 -46.77 22.04 -23.72
N PRO A 180 -46.69 23.39 -23.78
CA PRO A 180 -45.48 24.10 -24.18
C PRO A 180 -44.26 23.84 -23.29
N ARG A 181 -44.45 23.33 -22.06
CA ARG A 181 -43.38 23.02 -21.11
C ARG A 181 -42.66 21.71 -21.46
N ALA A 182 -43.26 20.86 -22.29
CA ALA A 182 -42.78 19.52 -22.56
C ALA A 182 -41.32 19.49 -23.06
N ARG A 183 -40.57 18.52 -22.53
CA ARG A 183 -39.21 18.16 -22.93
C ARG A 183 -39.18 16.78 -23.56
N PHE A 184 -38.28 16.57 -24.50
CA PHE A 184 -38.19 15.32 -25.25
C PHE A 184 -36.98 14.47 -24.86
N LEU A 185 -37.25 13.21 -24.54
CA LEU A 185 -36.25 12.16 -24.34
C LEU A 185 -36.30 11.21 -25.54
N HIS A 186 -35.20 11.11 -26.27
CA HIS A 186 -35.08 10.18 -27.40
C HIS A 186 -34.10 9.07 -27.04
N CYS A 187 -34.65 7.87 -26.77
CA CYS A 187 -33.87 6.69 -26.45
C CYS A 187 -33.45 5.97 -27.73
N ASP A 188 -32.20 5.52 -27.81
CA ASP A 188 -31.68 4.64 -28.86
C ASP A 188 -30.43 3.89 -28.32
N PRO A 189 -30.09 2.71 -28.87
CA PRO A 189 -28.95 1.93 -28.40
C PRO A 189 -27.62 2.58 -28.81
N ILE A 190 -26.67 2.56 -27.88
CA ILE A 190 -25.26 2.80 -28.19
C ILE A 190 -24.53 1.48 -28.38
N ILE A 191 -23.79 1.34 -29.48
CA ILE A 191 -23.16 0.09 -29.89
C ILE A 191 -21.68 0.31 -30.22
N HIS A 192 -20.88 -0.74 -30.10
CA HIS A 192 -19.51 -0.75 -30.59
C HIS A 192 -19.21 -2.07 -31.30
N VAL A 193 -19.14 -1.99 -32.63
CA VAL A 193 -18.89 -3.13 -33.50
C VAL A 193 -17.44 -3.12 -33.95
N VAL A 194 -16.83 -4.30 -33.98
CA VAL A 194 -15.40 -4.52 -34.27
C VAL A 194 -15.26 -5.40 -35.52
N PRO A 195 -14.29 -5.13 -36.42
CA PRO A 195 -14.12 -5.95 -37.61
C PRO A 195 -13.61 -7.35 -37.24
N ASP A 196 -14.17 -8.40 -37.88
CA ASP A 196 -13.69 -9.80 -37.73
C ASP A 196 -12.35 -10.03 -38.43
N GLU A 197 -12.09 -9.25 -39.48
CA GLU A 197 -10.90 -9.36 -40.30
C GLU A 197 -10.37 -7.98 -40.70
N GLU A 198 -9.06 -7.92 -40.96
CA GLU A 198 -8.35 -6.68 -41.28
C GLU A 198 -8.49 -6.28 -42.76
N SER A 199 -9.61 -6.61 -43.42
CA SER A 199 -9.87 -6.17 -44.80
C SER A 199 -10.43 -4.74 -44.82
N ASP A 200 -10.07 -3.95 -45.85
CA ASP A 200 -10.58 -2.57 -45.98
C ASP A 200 -12.11 -2.53 -46.10
N ALA A 201 -12.70 -3.52 -46.78
CA ALA A 201 -14.14 -3.65 -46.91
C ALA A 201 -14.83 -3.90 -45.55
N CYS A 202 -14.30 -4.84 -44.74
CA CYS A 202 -14.82 -5.11 -43.40
C CYS A 202 -14.67 -3.89 -42.49
N ARG A 203 -13.51 -3.23 -42.49
CA ARG A 203 -13.30 -1.99 -41.71
C ARG A 203 -14.26 -0.88 -42.12
N GLN A 204 -14.49 -0.69 -43.41
CA GLN A 204 -15.43 0.32 -43.91
C GLN A 204 -16.86 0.01 -43.49
N HIS A 205 -17.32 -1.23 -43.66
CA HIS A 205 -18.64 -1.65 -43.23
C HIS A 205 -18.84 -1.50 -41.71
N THR A 206 -17.83 -1.85 -40.91
CA THR A 206 -17.83 -1.68 -39.46
C THR A 206 -18.01 -0.21 -39.06
N ARG A 207 -17.30 0.72 -39.74
CA ARG A 207 -17.46 2.16 -39.52
C ARG A 207 -18.87 2.64 -39.83
N GLU A 208 -19.48 2.13 -40.89
CA GLU A 208 -20.85 2.47 -41.28
C GLU A 208 -21.88 2.01 -40.23
N ILE A 209 -21.74 0.79 -39.71
CA ILE A 209 -22.59 0.28 -38.62
C ILE A 209 -22.43 1.15 -37.37
N ASN A 210 -21.19 1.41 -36.93
CA ASN A 210 -20.94 2.25 -35.77
C ASN A 210 -21.47 3.68 -35.95
N ALA A 211 -21.42 4.25 -37.16
CA ALA A 211 -21.98 5.57 -37.44
C ALA A 211 -23.53 5.56 -37.50
N SER A 212 -24.15 4.41 -37.79
CA SER A 212 -25.59 4.31 -37.97
C SER A 212 -26.41 4.60 -36.70
N GLN A 213 -25.84 4.31 -35.52
CA GLN A 213 -26.50 4.52 -34.22
C GLN A 213 -26.83 5.99 -33.93
N TYR A 214 -26.11 6.92 -34.54
CA TYR A 214 -26.31 8.36 -34.32
C TYR A 214 -27.35 8.99 -35.25
N GLN A 215 -27.75 8.27 -36.31
CA GLN A 215 -28.53 8.84 -37.40
C GLN A 215 -29.91 9.37 -36.96
N ALA A 216 -30.62 8.67 -36.08
CA ALA A 216 -31.93 9.11 -35.61
C ALA A 216 -31.82 10.43 -34.81
N TRP A 217 -30.88 10.52 -33.87
CA TRP A 217 -30.63 11.76 -33.13
C TRP A 217 -30.15 12.90 -34.05
N ASP A 218 -29.28 12.60 -35.01
CA ASP A 218 -28.81 13.58 -36.00
C ASP A 218 -29.98 14.15 -36.83
N MET A 219 -30.90 13.29 -37.26
CA MET A 219 -32.10 13.71 -38.01
C MET A 219 -33.07 14.51 -37.14
N ILE A 220 -33.30 14.11 -35.88
CA ILE A 220 -34.15 14.86 -34.93
C ILE A 220 -33.56 16.24 -34.64
N ALA A 221 -32.25 16.32 -34.45
CA ALA A 221 -31.54 17.56 -34.19
C ALA A 221 -31.40 18.45 -35.43
N GLY A 222 -31.63 17.93 -36.63
CA GLY A 222 -31.46 18.63 -37.91
C GLY A 222 -30.00 18.71 -38.39
N LEU A 223 -29.12 17.87 -37.84
CA LEU A 223 -27.72 17.73 -38.26
C LEU A 223 -27.57 16.88 -39.53
N ARG A 224 -28.54 15.99 -39.78
CA ARG A 224 -28.65 15.14 -40.97
C ARG A 224 -30.05 15.27 -41.56
N GLU A 225 -30.16 15.28 -42.90
CA GLU A 225 -31.45 15.37 -43.62
C GLU A 225 -32.38 16.48 -43.05
N PRO A 226 -31.92 17.75 -42.98
CA PRO A 226 -32.67 18.84 -42.37
C PRO A 226 -34.04 19.11 -43.03
N GLU A 227 -34.25 18.66 -44.26
CA GLU A 227 -35.53 18.68 -44.96
C GLU A 227 -36.64 17.88 -44.26
N LEU A 228 -36.30 16.94 -43.36
CA LEU A 228 -37.26 16.26 -42.49
C LEU A 228 -37.89 17.19 -41.44
N GLY A 229 -37.29 18.37 -41.20
CA GLY A 229 -37.78 19.38 -40.26
C GLY A 229 -37.22 19.29 -38.85
N GLY A 230 -36.18 18.46 -38.63
CA GLY A 230 -35.46 18.35 -37.36
C GLY A 230 -34.82 19.66 -36.92
N LYS A 231 -34.74 19.87 -35.60
CA LYS A 231 -34.21 21.09 -34.97
C LYS A 231 -33.60 20.76 -33.61
N PRO A 232 -32.58 21.51 -33.13
CA PRO A 232 -31.92 21.22 -31.86
C PRO A 232 -32.84 21.17 -30.63
N HIS A 233 -33.98 21.85 -30.65
CA HIS A 233 -34.95 21.87 -29.54
C HIS A 233 -35.90 20.67 -29.49
N TYR A 234 -35.78 19.74 -30.45
CA TYR A 234 -36.47 18.45 -30.38
C TYR A 234 -35.60 17.38 -29.69
N LEU A 235 -34.31 17.64 -29.47
CA LEU A 235 -33.41 16.77 -28.72
C LEU A 235 -33.01 17.44 -27.40
N ASP A 236 -33.89 17.37 -26.39
CA ASP A 236 -33.67 17.97 -25.07
C ASP A 236 -32.82 17.08 -24.16
N VAL A 237 -32.99 15.75 -24.24
CA VAL A 237 -32.23 14.74 -23.50
C VAL A 237 -31.92 13.56 -24.43
N VAL A 238 -30.66 13.12 -24.43
CA VAL A 238 -30.21 11.92 -25.16
C VAL A 238 -30.41 10.71 -24.25
N GLY A 239 -31.18 9.71 -24.69
CA GLY A 239 -31.38 8.46 -23.96
C GLY A 239 -30.49 7.34 -24.53
N ALA A 240 -29.39 7.00 -23.86
CA ALA A 240 -28.51 5.92 -24.31
C ALA A 240 -28.98 4.58 -23.73
N ASN A 241 -29.27 3.60 -24.57
CA ASN A 241 -29.53 2.23 -24.13
C ASN A 241 -28.24 1.41 -24.24
N TYR A 242 -27.85 0.74 -23.15
CA TYR A 242 -26.61 -0.04 -23.11
C TYR A 242 -26.74 -1.26 -22.22
N TYR A 243 -26.56 -2.42 -22.83
CA TYR A 243 -26.56 -3.74 -22.22
C TYR A 243 -25.22 -4.45 -22.48
N HIS A 244 -25.02 -5.57 -21.80
CA HIS A 244 -23.82 -6.39 -21.91
C HIS A 244 -23.53 -6.86 -23.36
N SER A 245 -24.56 -7.04 -24.18
CA SER A 245 -24.50 -7.50 -25.58
C SER A 245 -24.36 -6.39 -26.64
N ASN A 246 -24.18 -5.12 -26.26
CA ASN A 246 -24.09 -3.99 -27.20
C ASN A 246 -22.77 -3.93 -28.02
N GLN A 247 -21.90 -4.93 -27.92
CA GLN A 247 -20.63 -4.97 -28.65
C GLN A 247 -20.41 -6.37 -29.24
N TRP A 248 -20.08 -6.43 -30.54
CA TRP A 248 -19.97 -7.68 -31.30
C TRP A 248 -19.06 -7.52 -32.51
N LEU A 249 -18.79 -8.64 -33.19
CA LEU A 249 -18.00 -8.68 -34.42
C LEU A 249 -18.86 -8.52 -35.67
N THR A 250 -18.45 -7.66 -36.60
CA THR A 250 -19.22 -7.20 -37.77
C THR A 250 -19.84 -8.30 -38.65
N GLY A 251 -19.03 -9.25 -39.11
CA GLY A 251 -19.35 -10.30 -40.05
C GLY A 251 -19.91 -11.56 -39.39
N SER A 252 -19.33 -12.04 -38.28
CA SER A 252 -19.85 -13.22 -37.58
C SER A 252 -21.08 -12.93 -36.72
N GLY A 253 -21.25 -11.68 -36.27
CA GLY A 253 -22.28 -11.31 -35.29
C GLY A 253 -22.01 -11.81 -33.87
N CYS A 254 -20.86 -12.45 -33.62
CA CYS A 254 -20.51 -12.98 -32.31
C CYS A 254 -20.34 -11.84 -31.29
N LEU A 255 -21.00 -11.98 -30.15
CA LEU A 255 -20.91 -11.01 -29.06
C LEU A 255 -19.49 -10.97 -28.49
N LEU A 256 -19.04 -9.77 -28.13
CA LEU A 256 -17.85 -9.58 -27.32
C LEU A 256 -18.25 -9.72 -25.85
N GLU A 257 -18.08 -10.93 -25.31
CA GLU A 257 -18.43 -11.25 -23.92
C GLU A 257 -17.84 -10.25 -22.93
N TRP A 258 -18.71 -9.60 -22.16
CA TRP A 258 -18.34 -8.47 -21.32
C TRP A 258 -17.41 -8.85 -20.15
N HIS A 259 -17.42 -10.13 -19.75
CA HIS A 259 -16.68 -10.66 -18.61
C HIS A 259 -15.39 -11.39 -19.00
N LEU A 260 -15.11 -11.58 -20.29
CA LEU A 260 -13.93 -12.31 -20.79
C LEU A 260 -12.72 -11.41 -21.10
N GLY A 261 -12.84 -10.10 -20.89
CA GLY A 261 -11.73 -9.14 -21.04
C GLY A 261 -11.15 -9.08 -22.45
N ASP A 262 -11.98 -9.23 -23.48
CA ASP A 262 -11.57 -9.00 -24.87
C ASP A 262 -11.11 -7.55 -25.03
N ALA A 263 -9.84 -7.36 -25.40
CA ALA A 263 -9.22 -6.04 -25.51
C ALA A 263 -9.85 -5.14 -26.58
N ARG A 264 -10.66 -5.71 -27.49
CA ARG A 264 -11.39 -4.96 -28.52
C ARG A 264 -12.69 -4.36 -27.97
N ARG A 265 -13.17 -4.82 -26.82
CA ARG A 265 -14.34 -4.24 -26.15
C ARG A 265 -13.97 -2.88 -25.55
N VAL A 266 -14.82 -1.88 -25.75
CA VAL A 266 -14.63 -0.53 -25.20
C VAL A 266 -15.49 -0.35 -23.95
N PRO A 267 -14.97 0.23 -22.85
CA PRO A 267 -15.78 0.56 -21.66
C PRO A 267 -16.96 1.49 -21.99
N LEU A 268 -17.91 1.66 -21.07
CA LEU A 268 -19.07 2.52 -21.32
C LEU A 268 -18.71 4.02 -21.28
N HIS A 269 -17.80 4.45 -20.41
CA HIS A 269 -17.51 5.88 -20.22
C HIS A 269 -17.00 6.62 -21.48
N PRO A 270 -16.17 6.05 -22.37
CA PRO A 270 -15.77 6.71 -23.62
C PRO A 270 -16.93 6.81 -24.61
N LEU A 271 -17.85 5.84 -24.62
CA LEU A 271 -19.05 5.90 -25.47
C LEU A 271 -19.97 7.06 -25.03
N LEU A 272 -20.12 7.27 -23.72
CA LEU A 272 -20.87 8.40 -23.16
C LEU A 272 -20.17 9.75 -23.41
N ALA A 273 -18.84 9.78 -23.40
CA ALA A 273 -18.06 10.97 -23.74
C ALA A 273 -18.28 11.39 -25.21
N GLN A 274 -18.33 10.43 -26.14
CA GLN A 274 -18.64 10.70 -27.55
C GLN A 274 -20.03 11.33 -27.73
N LEU A 275 -21.04 10.88 -26.97
CA LEU A 275 -22.36 11.51 -26.99
C LEU A 275 -22.33 12.95 -26.46
N THR A 276 -21.58 13.19 -25.39
CA THR A 276 -21.40 14.52 -24.81
C THR A 276 -20.74 15.47 -25.80
N GLU A 277 -19.65 15.03 -26.44
CA GLU A 277 -18.93 15.80 -27.47
C GLU A 277 -19.85 16.12 -28.66
N ARG A 278 -20.63 15.14 -29.12
CA ARG A 278 -21.48 15.27 -30.30
C ARG A 278 -22.69 16.19 -30.10
N TYR A 279 -23.39 16.05 -28.98
CA TYR A 279 -24.70 16.70 -28.80
C TYR A 279 -24.71 17.82 -27.76
N GLN A 280 -23.78 17.84 -26.81
CA GLN A 280 -23.76 18.81 -25.69
C GLN A 280 -25.13 18.92 -24.99
N ARG A 281 -25.81 17.78 -24.85
CA ARG A 281 -27.11 17.64 -24.17
C ARG A 281 -26.97 16.76 -22.93
N PRO A 282 -27.87 16.91 -21.94
CA PRO A 282 -27.97 15.96 -20.84
C PRO A 282 -28.21 14.54 -21.35
N ILE A 283 -27.54 13.57 -20.73
CA ILE A 283 -27.63 12.15 -21.07
C ILE A 283 -28.38 11.42 -19.97
N LEU A 284 -29.32 10.56 -20.36
CA LEU A 284 -29.89 9.53 -19.51
C LEU A 284 -29.36 8.19 -20.01
N LEU A 285 -28.74 7.37 -19.17
CA LEU A 285 -28.60 5.95 -19.48
C LEU A 285 -29.99 5.32 -19.36
N ALA A 286 -30.71 5.30 -20.48
CA ALA A 286 -32.16 5.18 -20.52
C ALA A 286 -32.64 3.74 -20.35
N GLU A 287 -31.79 2.77 -20.65
CA GLU A 287 -32.04 1.36 -20.40
C GLU A 287 -30.73 0.60 -20.16
N THR A 288 -30.66 -0.10 -19.03
CA THR A 288 -29.58 -1.04 -18.74
C THR A 288 -30.03 -2.08 -17.71
N SER A 289 -29.63 -3.34 -17.93
CA SER A 289 -29.71 -4.42 -16.94
C SER A 289 -28.87 -5.62 -17.42
N HIS A 290 -28.86 -6.69 -16.61
CA HIS A 290 -28.34 -8.01 -16.96
C HIS A 290 -29.38 -9.08 -16.59
N VAL A 291 -29.18 -10.30 -17.04
CA VAL A 291 -30.00 -11.47 -16.70
C VAL A 291 -29.36 -12.30 -15.58
N GLY A 292 -30.18 -13.02 -14.83
CA GLY A 292 -29.74 -14.03 -13.86
C GLY A 292 -28.76 -13.50 -12.80
N SER A 293 -27.63 -14.18 -12.67
CA SER A 293 -26.63 -13.93 -11.63
C SER A 293 -25.67 -12.76 -11.96
N GLY A 294 -25.58 -12.33 -13.22
CA GLY A 294 -24.69 -11.23 -13.65
C GLY A 294 -25.18 -9.82 -13.25
N ARG A 295 -26.42 -9.68 -12.74
CA ARG A 295 -27.05 -8.39 -12.40
C ARG A 295 -26.23 -7.54 -11.42
N ALA A 296 -25.73 -8.14 -10.36
CA ALA A 296 -24.99 -7.43 -9.32
C ALA A 296 -23.64 -6.91 -9.80
N ALA A 297 -22.91 -7.71 -10.59
CA ALA A 297 -21.63 -7.30 -11.18
C ALA A 297 -21.81 -6.25 -12.28
N TRP A 298 -22.85 -6.41 -13.11
CA TRP A 298 -23.16 -5.46 -14.18
C TRP A 298 -23.44 -4.06 -13.64
N ILE A 299 -24.27 -3.93 -12.59
CA ILE A 299 -24.63 -2.60 -12.09
C ILE A 299 -23.46 -1.89 -11.41
N SER A 300 -22.57 -2.63 -10.75
CA SER A 300 -21.33 -2.10 -10.19
C SER A 300 -20.43 -1.53 -11.31
N GLN A 301 -20.28 -2.26 -12.43
CA GLN A 301 -19.51 -1.81 -13.59
C GLN A 301 -20.14 -0.56 -14.24
N VAL A 302 -21.45 -0.57 -14.50
CA VAL A 302 -22.18 0.59 -15.05
C VAL A 302 -22.01 1.81 -14.15
N THR A 303 -22.08 1.63 -12.83
CA THR A 303 -21.91 2.71 -11.87
C THR A 303 -20.50 3.30 -11.93
N ALA A 304 -19.47 2.45 -12.01
CA ALA A 304 -18.10 2.90 -12.17
C ALA A 304 -17.91 3.68 -13.48
N ASP A 305 -18.41 3.17 -14.61
CA ASP A 305 -18.30 3.87 -15.89
C ASP A 305 -19.07 5.20 -15.90
N VAL A 306 -20.26 5.26 -15.31
CA VAL A 306 -21.02 6.53 -15.19
C VAL A 306 -20.28 7.53 -14.30
N ALA A 307 -19.73 7.09 -13.16
CA ALA A 307 -18.93 7.96 -12.29
C ALA A 307 -17.70 8.52 -13.03
N GLN A 308 -16.97 7.67 -13.76
CA GLN A 308 -15.82 8.08 -14.57
C GLN A 308 -16.21 9.08 -15.66
N ALA A 309 -17.32 8.83 -16.37
CA ALA A 309 -17.80 9.76 -17.39
C ALA A 309 -18.19 11.12 -16.78
N GLN A 310 -18.85 11.15 -15.62
CA GLN A 310 -19.18 12.39 -14.91
C GLN A 310 -17.93 13.15 -14.44
N LEU A 311 -16.93 12.45 -13.91
CA LEU A 311 -15.63 13.03 -13.55
C LEU A 311 -14.90 13.62 -14.76
N ASN A 312 -15.09 13.02 -15.94
CA ASN A 312 -14.57 13.51 -17.22
C ASN A 312 -15.43 14.64 -17.84
N GLY A 313 -16.43 15.15 -17.12
CA GLY A 313 -17.26 16.29 -17.54
C GLY A 313 -18.51 15.94 -18.35
N CYS A 314 -18.89 14.66 -18.46
CA CYS A 314 -20.13 14.27 -19.15
C CYS A 314 -21.37 14.64 -18.33
N ASP A 315 -22.37 15.29 -18.96
CA ASP A 315 -23.62 15.69 -18.27
C ASP A 315 -24.64 14.54 -18.15
N ILE A 316 -24.27 13.49 -17.42
CA ILE A 316 -25.15 12.34 -17.17
C ILE A 316 -26.12 12.69 -16.03
N ARG A 317 -27.42 12.60 -16.29
CA ARG A 317 -28.52 12.99 -15.38
C ARG A 317 -29.30 11.82 -14.79
N GLY A 318 -29.05 10.60 -15.24
CA GLY A 318 -29.64 9.43 -14.59
C GLY A 318 -29.22 8.09 -15.17
N ILE A 319 -29.61 7.04 -14.46
CA ILE A 319 -29.52 5.63 -14.85
C ILE A 319 -30.90 5.00 -14.65
N CYS A 320 -31.47 4.45 -15.71
CA CYS A 320 -32.74 3.74 -15.66
C CYS A 320 -32.51 2.22 -15.69
N LEU A 321 -32.85 1.57 -14.58
CA LEU A 321 -32.85 0.11 -14.48
C LEU A 321 -34.01 -0.43 -15.32
N TYR A 322 -33.69 -1.08 -16.43
CA TYR A 322 -34.68 -1.52 -17.40
C TYR A 322 -34.48 -3.01 -17.76
N PRO A 323 -35.45 -3.89 -17.44
CA PRO A 323 -36.66 -3.59 -16.70
C PRO A 323 -36.42 -3.56 -15.17
N ILE A 324 -37.28 -2.88 -14.42
CA ILE A 324 -37.24 -2.85 -12.96
C ILE A 324 -37.92 -4.08 -12.34
N ILE A 325 -38.98 -4.57 -12.99
CA ILE A 325 -39.66 -5.84 -12.71
C ILE A 325 -39.31 -6.79 -13.84
N ASP A 326 -39.02 -8.04 -13.53
CA ASP A 326 -38.69 -9.04 -14.54
C ASP A 326 -39.81 -9.20 -15.58
N ARG A 327 -39.44 -9.69 -16.77
CA ARG A 327 -40.34 -9.85 -17.91
C ARG A 327 -40.02 -11.14 -18.66
N PRO A 328 -40.98 -11.72 -19.40
CA PRO A 328 -40.63 -12.77 -20.35
C PRO A 328 -39.88 -12.21 -21.57
N LEU A 329 -39.33 -13.11 -22.40
CA LEU A 329 -38.83 -12.73 -23.74
C LEU A 329 -40.00 -12.37 -24.66
N TRP A 330 -39.73 -11.63 -25.74
CA TRP A 330 -40.77 -11.27 -26.71
C TRP A 330 -41.16 -12.45 -27.62
N GLU A 331 -40.20 -13.34 -27.85
CA GLU A 331 -40.30 -14.52 -28.70
C GLU A 331 -40.75 -15.77 -27.94
N ASP A 332 -40.59 -15.77 -26.61
CA ASP A 332 -40.96 -16.87 -25.73
C ASP A 332 -41.56 -16.31 -24.42
N LEU A 333 -42.89 -16.32 -24.35
CA LEU A 333 -43.65 -15.77 -23.21
C LEU A 333 -43.57 -16.65 -21.95
N GLU A 334 -43.05 -17.88 -22.07
CA GLU A 334 -42.86 -18.79 -20.95
C GLU A 334 -41.45 -18.66 -20.34
N HIS A 335 -40.49 -18.09 -21.08
CA HIS A 335 -39.13 -17.90 -20.62
C HIS A 335 -38.93 -16.57 -19.87
N TRP A 336 -38.65 -16.65 -18.56
CA TRP A 336 -38.35 -15.51 -17.69
C TRP A 336 -36.85 -15.48 -17.34
N PRO A 337 -36.07 -14.53 -17.89
CA PRO A 337 -34.61 -14.51 -17.79
C PRO A 337 -34.11 -13.92 -16.46
N ARG A 338 -34.99 -13.48 -15.55
CA ARG A 338 -34.62 -12.87 -14.26
C ARG A 338 -33.75 -11.63 -14.46
N SER A 339 -34.33 -10.63 -15.10
CA SER A 339 -33.69 -9.39 -15.55
C SER A 339 -34.02 -8.16 -14.69
N GLY A 340 -35.06 -8.25 -13.85
CA GLY A 340 -35.51 -7.15 -12.98
C GLY A 340 -34.75 -7.02 -11.67
N LEU A 341 -35.01 -5.95 -10.91
CA LEU A 341 -34.68 -5.90 -9.47
C LEU A 341 -35.62 -6.81 -8.68
N TRP A 342 -36.86 -6.92 -9.14
CA TRP A 342 -37.83 -7.92 -8.68
C TRP A 342 -38.05 -8.99 -9.73
N ASP A 343 -37.77 -10.23 -9.36
CA ASP A 343 -38.23 -11.40 -10.12
C ASP A 343 -39.75 -11.55 -9.95
N VAL A 344 -40.41 -12.20 -10.90
CA VAL A 344 -41.86 -12.45 -10.87
C VAL A 344 -42.10 -13.95 -10.76
N ASP A 345 -42.77 -14.37 -9.70
CA ASP A 345 -43.12 -15.79 -9.52
C ASP A 345 -44.34 -16.21 -10.39
N PRO A 346 -44.66 -17.51 -10.48
CA PRO A 346 -45.83 -17.99 -11.23
C PRO A 346 -47.18 -17.41 -10.76
N HIS A 347 -47.25 -16.88 -9.54
CA HIS A 347 -48.41 -16.20 -8.97
C HIS A 347 -48.37 -14.67 -9.12
N LYS A 348 -47.45 -14.17 -9.96
CA LYS A 348 -47.20 -12.74 -10.22
C LYS A 348 -46.77 -11.94 -9.00
N LYS A 349 -46.27 -12.60 -7.95
CA LYS A 349 -45.69 -11.94 -6.78
C LYS A 349 -44.30 -11.40 -7.10
N ARG A 350 -44.00 -10.19 -6.63
CA ARG A 350 -42.67 -9.57 -6.72
C ARG A 350 -41.73 -10.23 -5.71
N LEU A 351 -40.61 -10.79 -6.18
CA LEU A 351 -39.55 -11.36 -5.38
C LEU A 351 -38.30 -10.48 -5.51
N LEU A 352 -37.98 -9.72 -4.47
CA LEU A 352 -36.79 -8.87 -4.48
C LEU A 352 -35.53 -9.74 -4.55
N ASN A 353 -34.65 -9.49 -5.51
CA ASN A 353 -33.34 -10.12 -5.53
C ASN A 353 -32.43 -9.43 -4.48
N PRO A 354 -32.03 -10.11 -3.39
CA PRO A 354 -31.33 -9.45 -2.28
C PRO A 354 -29.95 -8.92 -2.67
N VAL A 355 -29.27 -9.60 -3.59
CA VAL A 355 -27.89 -9.30 -3.97
C VAL A 355 -27.87 -8.14 -4.93
N TYR A 356 -28.77 -8.14 -5.91
CA TYR A 356 -28.94 -7.01 -6.81
C TYR A 356 -29.41 -5.76 -6.05
N ALA A 357 -30.30 -5.91 -5.07
CA ALA A 357 -30.74 -4.83 -4.18
C ALA A 357 -29.58 -4.24 -3.36
N ALA A 358 -28.75 -5.09 -2.76
CA ALA A 358 -27.58 -4.65 -2.01
C ALA A 358 -26.56 -3.92 -2.91
N SER A 359 -26.30 -4.46 -4.11
CA SER A 359 -25.41 -3.84 -5.10
C SER A 359 -25.95 -2.50 -5.61
N LEU A 360 -27.27 -2.36 -5.81
CA LEU A 360 -27.90 -1.09 -6.15
C LEU A 360 -27.73 -0.05 -5.04
N GLN A 361 -28.00 -0.40 -3.79
CA GLN A 361 -27.81 0.53 -2.65
C GLN A 361 -26.35 0.96 -2.50
N GLN A 362 -25.42 0.04 -2.72
CA GLN A 362 -23.99 0.34 -2.76
C GLN A 362 -23.66 1.30 -3.90
N SER A 363 -24.14 1.02 -5.10
CA SER A 363 -23.97 1.84 -6.30
C SER A 363 -24.52 3.26 -6.10
N GLN A 364 -25.68 3.39 -5.46
CA GLN A 364 -26.28 4.67 -5.09
C GLN A 364 -25.40 5.48 -4.14
N ARG A 365 -24.88 4.85 -3.07
CA ARG A 365 -23.98 5.51 -2.12
C ARG A 365 -22.66 5.94 -2.78
N LEU A 366 -22.06 5.06 -3.56
CA LEU A 366 -20.80 5.30 -4.25
C LEU A 366 -20.91 6.47 -5.23
N LEU A 367 -21.94 6.43 -6.09
CA LEU A 367 -22.14 7.47 -7.10
C LEU A 367 -22.48 8.83 -6.47
N ALA A 368 -23.28 8.84 -5.39
CA ALA A 368 -23.59 10.06 -4.65
C ALA A 368 -22.32 10.72 -4.07
N ARG A 369 -21.35 9.92 -3.59
CA ARG A 369 -20.06 10.42 -3.11
C ARG A 369 -19.24 11.05 -4.24
N PHE A 370 -19.13 10.39 -5.40
CA PHE A 370 -18.45 10.98 -6.58
C PHE A 370 -19.13 12.27 -7.08
N GLN A 371 -20.46 12.30 -7.14
CA GLN A 371 -21.21 13.50 -7.52
C GLN A 371 -21.02 14.66 -6.54
N GLY A 372 -20.84 14.35 -5.25
CA GLY A 372 -20.43 15.31 -4.23
C GLY A 372 -19.10 15.98 -4.53
N LEU A 373 -18.10 15.22 -4.99
CA LEU A 373 -16.79 15.74 -5.38
C LEU A 373 -16.89 16.75 -6.54
N ILE A 374 -17.67 16.41 -7.58
CA ILE A 374 -17.89 17.27 -8.75
C ILE A 374 -18.57 18.59 -8.35
N THR A 375 -19.57 18.49 -7.46
CA THR A 375 -20.33 19.66 -7.00
C THR A 375 -19.46 20.61 -6.17
N ALA A 376 -18.63 20.07 -5.28
CA ALA A 376 -17.69 20.85 -4.48
C ALA A 376 -16.65 21.57 -5.36
N ALA A 377 -16.11 20.90 -6.38
CA ALA A 377 -15.16 21.49 -7.32
C ALA A 377 -15.75 22.65 -8.15
N SER A 378 -17.08 22.68 -8.33
CA SER A 378 -17.77 23.68 -9.15
C SER A 378 -18.13 24.97 -8.40
N ARG A 379 -17.92 25.05 -7.08
CA ARG A 379 -18.29 26.20 -6.23
C ARG A 379 -17.06 27.04 -5.86
N PRO A 380 -16.97 28.31 -6.31
CA PRO A 380 -15.81 29.16 -6.04
C PRO A 380 -15.54 29.44 -4.55
N GLU A 381 -16.59 29.47 -3.72
CA GLU A 381 -16.48 29.76 -2.27
C GLU A 381 -16.16 28.52 -1.42
N GLU A 382 -16.41 27.31 -1.94
CA GLU A 382 -16.06 26.03 -1.28
C GLU A 382 -14.72 25.46 -1.78
N SER A 383 -14.05 26.14 -2.73
CA SER A 383 -12.73 25.74 -3.28
C SER A 383 -11.57 25.79 -2.25
N VAL A 384 -11.87 26.14 -1.01
CA VAL A 384 -10.92 26.20 0.12
C VAL A 384 -10.64 24.80 0.68
N MET A 385 -11.47 23.79 0.40
CA MET A 385 -11.17 22.38 0.69
C MET A 385 -10.82 21.61 -0.58
N LYS A 386 -9.57 21.76 -1.05
CA LYS A 386 -8.99 20.89 -2.08
C LYS A 386 -9.15 19.42 -1.65
N GLN A 387 -9.62 18.57 -2.54
CA GLN A 387 -9.70 17.12 -2.30
C GLN A 387 -8.30 16.58 -1.98
N SER A 388 -8.16 15.80 -0.91
CA SER A 388 -6.86 15.24 -0.54
C SER A 388 -6.40 14.19 -1.55
N VAL A 389 -5.10 14.24 -1.87
CA VAL A 389 -4.44 13.37 -2.84
C VAL A 389 -3.77 12.21 -2.10
N LEU A 390 -3.96 10.99 -2.59
CA LEU A 390 -3.27 9.79 -2.10
C LEU A 390 -2.31 9.29 -3.18
N VAL A 391 -1.01 9.46 -2.96
CA VAL A 391 0.04 8.90 -3.82
C VAL A 391 0.38 7.51 -3.31
N VAL A 392 0.24 6.49 -4.15
CA VAL A 392 0.41 5.09 -3.77
C VAL A 392 1.59 4.50 -4.52
N PHE A 393 2.56 3.94 -3.81
CA PHE A 393 3.64 3.16 -4.40
C PHE A 393 3.37 1.66 -4.29
N SER A 394 3.30 0.99 -5.44
CA SER A 394 2.96 -0.43 -5.52
C SER A 394 3.98 -1.24 -6.29
N HIS A 395 4.37 -2.39 -5.71
CA HIS A 395 5.13 -3.42 -6.42
C HIS A 395 4.22 -4.27 -7.35
N LEU A 396 2.90 -4.11 -7.22
CA LEU A 396 1.88 -4.78 -8.03
C LEU A 396 1.33 -3.80 -9.05
N ARG A 397 1.33 -4.21 -10.32
CA ARG A 397 0.70 -3.44 -11.40
C ARG A 397 -0.82 -3.58 -11.34
N TRP A 398 -1.52 -2.50 -11.67
CA TRP A 398 -2.97 -2.43 -11.61
C TRP A 398 -3.61 -3.50 -12.50
N GLY A 399 -3.13 -3.64 -13.74
CA GLY A 399 -3.64 -4.59 -14.74
C GLY A 399 -3.13 -6.03 -14.65
N PHE A 400 -2.31 -6.39 -13.64
CA PHE A 400 -1.73 -7.73 -13.55
C PHE A 400 -2.68 -8.74 -12.88
N VAL A 401 -2.82 -8.69 -11.56
CA VAL A 401 -3.79 -9.52 -10.82
C VAL A 401 -4.61 -8.61 -9.92
N PHE A 402 -5.92 -8.63 -10.12
CA PHE A 402 -6.87 -7.85 -9.32
C PHE A 402 -6.97 -8.47 -7.93
N GLN A 403 -6.59 -7.69 -6.91
CA GLN A 403 -6.49 -8.15 -5.54
C GLN A 403 -6.70 -6.97 -4.58
N ARG A 404 -6.24 -7.11 -3.33
CA ARG A 404 -6.46 -6.13 -2.25
C ARG A 404 -6.22 -4.66 -2.67
N PRO A 405 -5.10 -4.24 -3.31
CA PRO A 405 -4.87 -2.84 -3.65
C PRO A 405 -5.97 -2.27 -4.54
N GLN A 406 -6.38 -3.00 -5.59
CA GLN A 406 -7.42 -2.53 -6.50
C GLN A 406 -8.78 -2.43 -5.80
N HIS A 407 -9.13 -3.39 -4.93
CA HIS A 407 -10.38 -3.33 -4.15
C HIS A 407 -10.42 -2.14 -3.19
N LEU A 408 -9.32 -1.89 -2.48
CA LEU A 408 -9.24 -0.81 -1.50
C LEU A 408 -9.19 0.56 -2.17
N LEU A 409 -8.30 0.73 -3.15
CA LEU A 409 -8.05 2.04 -3.76
C LEU A 409 -9.20 2.51 -4.64
N SER A 410 -9.85 1.62 -5.39
CA SER A 410 -11.04 1.98 -6.18
C SER A 410 -12.20 2.49 -5.30
N ARG A 411 -12.30 2.00 -4.06
CA ARG A 411 -13.28 2.46 -3.07
C ARG A 411 -12.79 3.69 -2.33
N LEU A 412 -11.52 3.80 -1.96
CA LEU A 412 -10.95 5.01 -1.34
C LEU A 412 -11.01 6.21 -2.31
N ALA A 413 -11.07 5.97 -3.61
CA ALA A 413 -11.20 6.99 -4.64
C ALA A 413 -12.47 7.86 -4.50
N GLN A 414 -13.50 7.39 -3.79
CA GLN A 414 -14.69 8.19 -3.46
C GLN A 414 -14.40 9.29 -2.42
N PHE A 415 -13.27 9.22 -1.72
CA PHE A 415 -12.83 10.18 -0.71
C PHE A 415 -11.59 10.96 -1.15
N HIS A 416 -10.65 10.30 -1.83
CA HIS A 416 -9.33 10.84 -2.18
C HIS A 416 -9.08 10.75 -3.69
N ARG A 417 -8.34 11.71 -4.26
CA ARG A 417 -7.81 11.56 -5.62
C ARG A 417 -6.63 10.58 -5.55
N ILE A 418 -6.73 9.43 -6.21
CA ILE A 418 -5.70 8.39 -6.14
C ILE A 418 -4.71 8.53 -7.29
N VAL A 419 -3.42 8.57 -6.97
CA VAL A 419 -2.32 8.51 -7.93
C VAL A 419 -1.51 7.26 -7.63
N PHE A 420 -1.69 6.21 -8.43
CA PHE A 420 -1.11 4.89 -8.22
C PHE A 420 0.14 4.70 -9.08
N ILE A 421 1.31 4.67 -8.46
CA ILE A 421 2.61 4.55 -9.10
C ILE A 421 3.04 3.08 -9.11
N GLU A 422 3.16 2.53 -10.31
CA GLU A 422 3.62 1.15 -10.56
C GLU A 422 5.15 1.04 -10.56
N GLU A 423 5.64 -0.20 -10.54
CA GLU A 423 7.05 -0.48 -10.80
C GLU A 423 7.44 -0.10 -12.24
N PRO A 424 8.66 0.42 -12.45
CA PRO A 424 9.14 0.79 -13.77
C PRO A 424 9.11 -0.37 -14.76
N ILE A 425 8.77 -0.06 -16.00
CA ILE A 425 8.89 -0.94 -17.16
C ILE A 425 10.21 -0.62 -17.87
N TYR A 426 11.00 -1.65 -18.14
CA TYR A 426 12.16 -1.50 -19.01
C TYR A 426 11.71 -1.19 -20.43
N GLN A 427 12.10 -0.02 -20.92
CA GLN A 427 11.92 0.40 -22.30
C GLN A 427 13.18 1.14 -22.75
N PRO A 428 13.88 0.67 -23.80
CA PRO A 428 15.03 1.40 -24.35
C PRO A 428 14.60 2.80 -24.82
N GLY A 429 15.30 3.84 -24.39
CA GLY A 429 15.05 5.22 -24.82
C GLY A 429 14.97 6.22 -23.66
N GLU A 430 14.35 7.37 -23.92
CA GLU A 430 14.14 8.41 -22.90
C GLU A 430 13.09 7.97 -21.88
N ALA A 431 13.37 8.22 -20.60
CA ALA A 431 12.47 7.85 -19.51
C ALA A 431 11.22 8.74 -19.53
N ALA A 432 10.05 8.13 -19.33
CA ALA A 432 8.77 8.83 -19.42
C ALA A 432 7.73 8.21 -18.48
N LEU A 433 6.73 9.00 -18.10
CA LEU A 433 5.56 8.53 -17.36
C LEU A 433 4.38 8.35 -18.32
N ARG A 434 3.83 7.13 -18.38
CA ARG A 434 2.53 6.89 -19.02
C ARG A 434 1.45 6.95 -17.97
N GLN A 435 0.29 7.49 -18.33
CA GLN A 435 -0.84 7.64 -17.42
C GLN A 435 -2.11 7.07 -18.04
N TYR A 436 -2.92 6.39 -17.22
CA TYR A 436 -4.24 5.92 -17.61
C TYR A 436 -5.17 5.85 -16.39
N GLN A 437 -6.49 5.79 -16.63
CA GLN A 437 -7.50 5.79 -15.58
C GLN A 437 -8.32 4.49 -15.64
N PRO A 438 -7.98 3.48 -14.81
CA PRO A 438 -8.69 2.21 -14.84
C PRO A 438 -9.92 2.16 -13.94
N ALA A 439 -10.12 3.16 -13.08
CA ALA A 439 -11.27 3.26 -12.18
C ALA A 439 -11.58 4.75 -11.88
N PRO A 440 -12.82 5.07 -11.49
CA PRO A 440 -13.22 6.44 -11.14
C PRO A 440 -12.27 7.08 -10.13
N ASN A 441 -11.74 8.25 -10.48
CA ASN A 441 -10.84 9.05 -9.64
C ASN A 441 -9.52 8.32 -9.24
N VAL A 442 -9.12 7.32 -10.03
CA VAL A 442 -7.82 6.63 -9.93
C VAL A 442 -7.01 6.89 -11.19
N THR A 443 -5.85 7.52 -11.03
CA THR A 443 -4.87 7.68 -12.11
C THR A 443 -3.70 6.75 -11.83
N VAL A 444 -3.40 5.84 -12.76
CA VAL A 444 -2.21 5.00 -12.70
C VAL A 444 -1.07 5.68 -13.43
N ILE A 445 0.09 5.71 -12.81
CA ILE A 445 1.36 6.18 -13.36
C ILE A 445 2.25 4.97 -13.60
N GLU A 446 2.57 4.74 -14.86
CA GLU A 446 3.43 3.65 -15.34
C GLU A 446 4.76 4.24 -15.81
N PRO A 447 5.84 4.16 -15.00
CA PRO A 447 7.14 4.68 -15.39
C PRO A 447 7.79 3.77 -16.44
N HIS A 448 8.34 4.35 -17.50
CA HIS A 448 9.17 3.66 -18.49
C HIS A 448 10.61 4.17 -18.37
N THR A 449 11.57 3.26 -18.23
CA THR A 449 12.99 3.60 -17.99
C THR A 449 13.91 2.68 -18.79
N ASP A 450 15.10 3.15 -19.13
CA ASP A 450 16.15 2.34 -19.79
C ASP A 450 16.97 1.49 -18.80
N VAL A 451 16.57 1.46 -17.53
CA VAL A 451 17.24 0.73 -16.46
C VAL A 451 16.67 -0.69 -16.38
N ALA A 452 17.53 -1.69 -16.62
CA ALA A 452 17.12 -3.10 -16.63
C ALA A 452 16.83 -3.69 -15.23
N ALA A 453 17.20 -3.00 -14.15
CA ALA A 453 16.95 -3.47 -12.79
C ALA A 453 15.44 -3.46 -12.47
N PRO A 454 14.90 -4.53 -11.85
CA PRO A 454 13.47 -4.65 -11.60
C PRO A 454 12.99 -3.77 -10.44
N GLY A 455 11.70 -3.45 -10.43
CA GLY A 455 11.03 -2.76 -9.34
C GLY A 455 11.65 -1.42 -8.97
N PHE A 456 11.55 -1.03 -7.70
CA PHE A 456 12.14 0.22 -7.18
C PHE A 456 13.60 0.02 -6.73
N HIS A 457 14.42 -0.64 -7.55
CA HIS A 457 15.86 -0.79 -7.30
C HIS A 457 16.58 0.57 -7.29
N ASP A 458 17.74 0.68 -6.63
CA ASP A 458 18.45 1.95 -6.41
C ASP A 458 18.82 2.67 -7.70
N SER A 459 19.15 1.91 -8.75
CA SER A 459 19.41 2.45 -10.08
C SER A 459 18.19 3.08 -10.74
N GLN A 460 16.98 2.67 -10.35
CA GLN A 460 15.72 3.26 -10.83
C GLN A 460 15.43 4.59 -10.12
N ILE A 461 15.79 4.70 -8.84
CA ILE A 461 15.45 5.87 -8.01
C ILE A 461 15.98 7.18 -8.61
N ALA A 462 17.22 7.20 -9.12
CA ALA A 462 17.83 8.38 -9.71
C ALA A 462 17.09 8.89 -10.96
N VAL A 463 16.46 7.99 -11.71
CA VAL A 463 15.67 8.33 -12.91
C VAL A 463 14.25 8.73 -12.54
N LEU A 464 13.66 8.06 -11.55
CA LEU A 464 12.27 8.29 -11.13
C LEU A 464 12.08 9.59 -10.34
N GLN A 465 13.03 9.99 -9.50
CA GLN A 465 12.90 11.20 -8.68
C GLN A 465 12.55 12.47 -9.49
N PRO A 466 13.29 12.84 -10.55
CA PRO A 466 12.95 14.03 -11.34
C PRO A 466 11.60 13.87 -12.06
N LEU A 467 11.27 12.68 -12.57
CA LEU A 467 9.99 12.43 -13.23
C LEU A 467 8.79 12.58 -12.28
N LEU A 468 8.93 12.13 -11.04
CA LEU A 468 7.85 12.16 -10.05
C LEU A 468 7.71 13.51 -9.33
N ALA A 469 8.77 14.33 -9.30
CA ALA A 469 8.73 15.66 -8.68
C ALA A 469 7.71 16.58 -9.37
N GLU A 470 7.47 16.40 -10.67
CA GLU A 470 6.51 17.19 -11.46
C GLU A 470 5.09 16.59 -11.46
N LEU A 471 4.86 15.50 -10.73
CA LEU A 471 3.60 14.75 -10.79
C LEU A 471 2.44 15.48 -10.09
N LEU A 472 2.75 16.28 -9.06
CA LEU A 472 1.80 17.07 -8.29
C LEU A 472 2.21 18.54 -8.34
N ALA A 473 1.25 19.44 -8.10
CA ALA A 473 1.56 20.87 -7.96
C ALA A 473 2.34 21.14 -6.66
N ASP A 474 3.22 22.14 -6.66
CA ASP A 474 4.09 22.48 -5.51
C ASP A 474 3.32 22.78 -4.20
N ASP A 475 2.05 23.16 -4.30
CA ASP A 475 1.18 23.45 -3.15
C ASP A 475 0.39 22.25 -2.62
N GLU A 476 0.44 21.09 -3.31
CA GLU A 476 -0.25 19.87 -2.88
C GLU A 476 0.60 19.06 -1.88
N THR A 477 0.08 18.87 -0.67
CA THR A 477 0.66 17.97 0.35
C THR A 477 -0.08 16.63 0.36
N PRO A 478 0.37 15.60 -0.39
CA PRO A 478 -0.36 14.34 -0.49
C PRO A 478 -0.22 13.49 0.76
N MET A 479 -1.13 12.56 0.97
CA MET A 479 -0.84 11.37 1.77
C MET A 479 -0.06 10.38 0.90
N VAL A 480 0.98 9.74 1.43
CA VAL A 480 1.80 8.79 0.69
C VAL A 480 1.63 7.39 1.25
N TRP A 481 1.14 6.47 0.42
CA TRP A 481 0.82 5.10 0.76
C TRP A 481 1.83 4.13 0.14
N PHE A 482 2.33 3.20 0.92
CA PHE A 482 3.28 2.18 0.47
C PHE A 482 2.68 0.78 0.53
N TYR A 483 2.76 0.03 -0.57
CA TYR A 483 2.65 -1.43 -0.61
C TYR A 483 4.02 -2.12 -0.67
N THR A 484 5.09 -1.35 -0.88
CA THR A 484 6.46 -1.89 -0.94
C THR A 484 7.45 -0.96 -0.24
N PRO A 485 8.28 -1.47 0.68
CA PRO A 485 9.35 -0.67 1.28
C PRO A 485 10.41 -0.22 0.28
N MET A 486 10.52 -0.89 -0.87
CA MET A 486 11.55 -0.56 -1.86
C MET A 486 11.37 0.85 -2.44
N ALA A 487 10.14 1.38 -2.49
CA ALA A 487 9.86 2.72 -2.98
C ALA A 487 10.14 3.84 -1.97
N LEU A 488 10.51 3.53 -0.71
CA LEU A 488 10.73 4.53 0.34
C LEU A 488 11.65 5.71 -0.04
N PRO A 489 12.73 5.54 -0.84
CA PRO A 489 13.55 6.69 -1.27
C PRO A 489 12.80 7.73 -2.12
N LEU A 490 11.72 7.33 -2.79
CA LEU A 490 10.89 8.22 -3.60
C LEU A 490 9.96 9.10 -2.75
N LEU A 491 9.85 8.83 -1.44
CA LEU A 491 9.16 9.71 -0.51
C LEU A 491 9.73 11.14 -0.54
N ALA A 492 11.03 11.28 -0.82
CA ALA A 492 11.71 12.58 -0.91
C ALA A 492 11.21 13.47 -2.06
N CYS A 493 10.41 12.95 -3.00
CA CYS A 493 9.81 13.73 -4.08
C CYS A 493 8.57 14.51 -3.61
N PHE A 494 8.04 14.21 -2.43
CA PHE A 494 6.78 14.76 -1.94
C PHE A 494 6.95 15.36 -0.54
N THR A 495 6.09 16.31 -0.20
CA THR A 495 5.92 16.81 1.16
C THR A 495 4.66 16.17 1.76
N PRO A 496 4.75 14.99 2.39
CA PRO A 496 3.58 14.22 2.77
C PRO A 496 2.85 14.82 3.97
N SER A 497 1.51 14.84 3.94
CA SER A 497 0.69 15.15 5.11
C SER A 497 0.54 13.95 6.06
N ALA A 498 0.66 12.74 5.51
CA ALA A 498 0.69 11.48 6.26
C ALA A 498 1.39 10.38 5.43
N ILE A 499 2.00 9.42 6.12
CA ILE A 499 2.64 8.24 5.53
C ILE A 499 1.88 6.99 5.98
N ILE A 500 1.35 6.23 5.04
CA ILE A 500 0.59 5.01 5.29
C ILE A 500 1.37 3.81 4.75
N TYR A 501 1.50 2.74 5.53
CA TYR A 501 2.09 1.49 5.07
C TYR A 501 1.07 0.34 5.18
N ASP A 502 0.61 -0.18 4.03
CA ASP A 502 -0.24 -1.39 3.99
C ASP A 502 0.64 -2.63 3.74
N CYS A 503 1.02 -3.26 4.83
CA CYS A 503 1.79 -4.50 4.84
C CYS A 503 0.84 -5.66 4.52
N MET A 504 0.67 -5.96 3.23
CA MET A 504 -0.22 -7.05 2.77
C MET A 504 0.46 -8.43 2.81
N ASP A 505 1.76 -8.47 2.55
CA ASP A 505 2.59 -9.69 2.51
C ASP A 505 3.94 -9.43 3.20
N GLU A 506 4.55 -10.48 3.74
CA GLU A 506 5.94 -10.43 4.22
C GLU A 506 6.89 -10.53 3.01
N LEU A 507 7.03 -9.43 2.27
CA LEU A 507 7.82 -9.36 1.04
C LEU A 507 9.28 -9.81 1.23
N SER A 508 9.81 -9.70 2.45
CA SER A 508 11.16 -10.14 2.80
C SER A 508 11.34 -11.66 2.84
N ALA A 509 10.24 -12.43 2.88
CA ALA A 509 10.23 -13.88 2.95
C ALA A 509 10.16 -14.56 1.57
N PHE A 510 10.05 -13.80 0.47
CA PHE A 510 10.12 -14.35 -0.89
C PHE A 510 11.55 -14.73 -1.28
N ASN A 511 11.70 -15.73 -2.15
CA ASN A 511 13.03 -16.09 -2.64
C ASN A 511 13.65 -14.91 -3.41
N GLN A 512 14.97 -14.78 -3.28
CA GLN A 512 15.76 -13.72 -3.90
C GLN A 512 15.34 -12.28 -3.49
N ALA A 513 14.58 -12.13 -2.39
CA ALA A 513 14.26 -10.80 -1.87
C ALA A 513 15.56 -10.01 -1.60
N PRO A 514 15.68 -8.77 -2.12
CA PRO A 514 16.88 -7.98 -1.95
C PRO A 514 17.10 -7.67 -0.46
N ARG A 515 18.35 -7.73 0.00
CA ARG A 515 18.71 -7.49 1.42
C ARG A 515 18.24 -6.12 1.91
N GLN A 516 18.17 -5.13 1.01
CA GLN A 516 17.68 -3.78 1.30
C GLN A 516 16.21 -3.76 1.75
N LEU A 517 15.41 -4.77 1.36
CA LEU A 517 13.97 -4.78 1.63
C LEU A 517 13.68 -4.81 3.14
N GLN A 518 14.38 -5.66 3.91
CA GLN A 518 14.23 -5.72 5.38
C GLN A 518 14.65 -4.42 6.07
N GLN A 519 15.73 -3.82 5.59
CA GLN A 519 16.23 -2.55 6.12
C GLN A 519 15.23 -1.41 5.85
N ARG A 520 14.72 -1.34 4.62
CA ARG A 520 13.70 -0.36 4.21
C ARG A 520 12.36 -0.59 4.87
N GLU A 521 11.96 -1.84 5.11
CA GLU A 521 10.72 -2.14 5.85
C GLU A 521 10.82 -1.58 7.27
N SER A 522 11.93 -1.81 7.95
CA SER A 522 12.15 -1.29 9.31
C SER A 522 12.16 0.23 9.34
N ALA A 523 12.75 0.88 8.32
CA ALA A 523 12.73 2.33 8.17
C ALA A 523 11.33 2.88 7.86
N LEU A 524 10.56 2.20 7.01
CA LEU A 524 9.19 2.57 6.66
C LEU A 524 8.25 2.40 7.85
N LEU A 525 8.34 1.29 8.58
CA LEU A 525 7.59 1.07 9.83
C LEU A 525 7.87 2.16 10.86
N SER A 526 9.10 2.67 10.92
CA SER A 526 9.46 3.75 11.86
C SER A 526 8.99 5.14 11.41
N ARG A 527 8.68 5.32 10.11
CA ARG A 527 8.27 6.60 9.51
C ARG A 527 6.78 6.69 9.22
N ALA A 528 6.10 5.56 9.09
CA ALA A 528 4.67 5.53 8.83
C ALA A 528 3.91 6.13 10.01
N ASP A 529 2.88 6.92 9.73
CA ASP A 529 1.93 7.39 10.74
C ASP A 529 0.88 6.32 11.03
N LEU A 530 0.59 5.49 10.03
CA LEU A 530 -0.43 4.44 10.06
C LEU A 530 0.06 3.18 9.34
N VAL A 531 -0.12 2.03 9.99
CA VAL A 531 0.21 0.72 9.41
C VAL A 531 -1.04 -0.15 9.35
N PHE A 532 -1.33 -0.69 8.17
CA PHE A 532 -2.36 -1.70 7.98
C PHE A 532 -1.72 -3.06 7.70
N THR A 533 -2.38 -4.14 8.13
CA THR A 533 -1.95 -5.50 7.80
C THR A 533 -3.09 -6.32 7.20
N GLY A 534 -2.80 -7.10 6.15
CA GLY A 534 -3.80 -7.89 5.42
C GLY A 534 -4.26 -9.20 6.08
N GLY A 535 -3.60 -9.64 7.15
CA GLY A 535 -3.87 -10.91 7.83
C GLY A 535 -3.63 -10.83 9.34
N THR A 536 -4.20 -11.78 10.09
CA THR A 536 -4.08 -11.80 11.56
C THR A 536 -2.68 -12.22 12.00
N SER A 537 -2.08 -13.21 11.33
CA SER A 537 -0.69 -13.62 11.60
C SER A 537 0.30 -12.49 11.32
N LEU A 538 0.08 -11.72 10.25
CA LEU A 538 0.91 -10.57 9.92
C LEU A 538 0.71 -9.43 10.92
N TYR A 539 -0.53 -9.15 11.34
CA TYR A 539 -0.81 -8.22 12.44
C TYR A 539 -0.06 -8.61 13.71
N GLU A 540 -0.13 -9.88 14.12
CA GLU A 540 0.57 -10.40 15.30
C GLU A 540 2.08 -10.21 15.21
N ALA A 541 2.66 -10.39 14.02
CA ALA A 541 4.08 -10.18 13.77
C ALA A 541 4.50 -8.70 13.82
N LYS A 542 3.59 -7.77 13.49
CA LYS A 542 3.89 -6.32 13.42
C LYS A 542 3.33 -5.50 14.59
N LYS A 543 2.41 -6.02 15.40
CA LYS A 543 1.69 -5.26 16.45
C LYS A 543 2.58 -4.62 17.52
N HIS A 544 3.76 -5.19 17.75
CA HIS A 544 4.74 -4.68 18.70
C HIS A 544 5.82 -3.81 18.05
N ARG A 545 5.79 -3.64 16.72
CA ARG A 545 6.76 -2.86 15.95
C ARG A 545 6.27 -1.45 15.62
N HIS A 546 4.98 -1.15 15.77
CA HIS A 546 4.40 0.16 15.49
C HIS A 546 3.18 0.44 16.41
N PRO A 547 3.02 1.65 16.98
CA PRO A 547 1.92 1.95 17.90
C PRO A 547 0.55 2.13 17.22
N GLN A 548 0.52 2.49 15.95
CA GLN A 548 -0.72 2.64 15.16
C GLN A 548 -0.76 1.60 14.04
N VAL A 549 -0.97 0.35 14.44
CA VAL A 549 -1.07 -0.78 13.52
C VAL A 549 -2.44 -1.42 13.67
N PHE A 550 -3.11 -1.65 12.54
CA PHE A 550 -4.48 -2.12 12.50
C PHE A 550 -4.59 -3.35 11.58
N CYS A 551 -5.25 -4.39 12.10
CA CYS A 551 -5.57 -5.57 11.34
C CYS A 551 -6.79 -5.30 10.47
N CYS A 552 -6.61 -5.28 9.16
CA CYS A 552 -7.70 -5.12 8.19
C CYS A 552 -7.67 -6.33 7.24
N PRO A 553 -8.22 -7.49 7.64
CA PRO A 553 -8.14 -8.71 6.86
C PRO A 553 -8.69 -8.58 5.43
N SER A 554 -8.30 -9.49 4.56
CA SER A 554 -8.88 -9.66 3.22
C SER A 554 -10.41 -9.87 3.27
N SER A 555 -11.12 -9.29 2.30
CA SER A 555 -12.57 -9.45 2.10
C SER A 555 -12.88 -10.04 0.72
N VAL A 556 -14.16 -10.16 0.37
CA VAL A 556 -14.64 -10.66 -0.93
C VAL A 556 -15.65 -9.71 -1.55
N ASP A 557 -15.66 -9.66 -2.88
CA ASP A 557 -16.76 -9.08 -3.66
C ASP A 557 -17.83 -10.15 -3.90
N ALA A 558 -18.73 -10.33 -2.93
CA ALA A 558 -19.70 -11.42 -2.93
C ALA A 558 -20.61 -11.36 -4.18
N GLY A 559 -21.13 -10.18 -4.53
CA GLY A 559 -21.98 -10.00 -5.70
C GLY A 559 -21.29 -10.35 -7.02
N HIS A 560 -19.97 -10.18 -7.11
CA HIS A 560 -19.17 -10.66 -8.24
C HIS A 560 -19.11 -12.19 -8.31
N PHE A 561 -18.77 -12.86 -7.20
CA PHE A 561 -18.53 -14.30 -7.19
C PHE A 561 -19.79 -15.17 -7.12
N GLU A 562 -20.93 -14.63 -6.70
CA GLU A 562 -22.22 -15.33 -6.74
C GLU A 562 -22.67 -15.72 -8.16
N GLN A 563 -22.08 -15.11 -9.20
CA GLN A 563 -22.23 -15.57 -10.58
C GLN A 563 -21.93 -17.06 -10.75
N ALA A 564 -21.03 -17.61 -9.92
CA ALA A 564 -20.66 -19.03 -9.91
C ALA A 564 -21.75 -19.98 -9.37
N LEU A 565 -22.78 -19.44 -8.71
CA LEU A 565 -23.94 -20.22 -8.27
C LEU A 565 -24.79 -20.67 -9.45
N ASP A 566 -24.78 -19.89 -10.54
CA ASP A 566 -25.32 -20.34 -11.82
C ASP A 566 -24.30 -21.27 -12.50
N ARG A 567 -24.52 -22.58 -12.33
CA ARG A 567 -23.63 -23.62 -12.86
C ARG A 567 -23.66 -23.73 -14.39
N THR A 568 -24.60 -23.06 -15.06
CA THR A 568 -24.64 -23.00 -16.53
C THR A 568 -23.66 -21.97 -17.09
N ASN A 569 -23.18 -21.06 -16.25
CA ASN A 569 -22.30 -19.95 -16.61
C ASN A 569 -20.80 -20.35 -16.66
N SER A 570 -20.49 -21.55 -17.15
CA SER A 570 -19.11 -22.06 -17.17
C SER A 570 -18.26 -21.33 -18.19
N HIS A 571 -16.99 -21.07 -17.83
CA HIS A 571 -16.03 -20.46 -18.73
C HIS A 571 -15.78 -21.31 -20.00
N PRO A 572 -15.71 -20.70 -21.21
CA PRO A 572 -15.52 -21.44 -22.46
C PRO A 572 -14.26 -22.34 -22.50
N LEU A 573 -13.15 -21.87 -21.92
CA LEU A 573 -11.89 -22.64 -21.89
C LEU A 573 -11.98 -24.01 -21.19
N GLN A 574 -12.97 -24.22 -20.31
CA GLN A 574 -13.16 -25.50 -19.61
C GLN A 574 -14.44 -26.24 -20.03
N GLU A 575 -15.18 -25.74 -21.02
CA GLU A 575 -16.45 -26.31 -21.45
C GLU A 575 -16.31 -27.79 -21.87
N ASN A 576 -15.25 -28.09 -22.62
CA ASN A 576 -14.95 -29.43 -23.16
C ASN A 576 -14.27 -30.38 -22.18
N LEU A 577 -13.94 -29.94 -20.96
CA LEU A 577 -13.27 -30.80 -19.97
C LEU A 577 -14.28 -31.72 -19.27
N PRO A 578 -14.02 -33.03 -19.10
CA PRO A 578 -14.94 -33.88 -18.34
C PRO A 578 -14.98 -33.47 -16.85
N LYS A 579 -15.96 -33.99 -16.11
CA LYS A 579 -16.06 -33.87 -14.65
C LYS A 579 -15.49 -35.13 -13.97
N PRO A 580 -14.98 -35.03 -12.72
CA PRO A 580 -14.96 -33.84 -11.86
C PRO A 580 -13.82 -32.87 -12.19
N ARG A 581 -14.07 -31.58 -11.98
CA ARG A 581 -13.10 -30.49 -12.20
C ARG A 581 -12.66 -29.87 -10.87
N LEU A 582 -11.37 -29.92 -10.57
CA LEU A 582 -10.79 -29.40 -9.33
C LEU A 582 -9.95 -28.17 -9.68
N GLY A 583 -10.24 -27.02 -9.09
CA GLY A 583 -9.69 -25.76 -9.60
C GLY A 583 -8.92 -24.92 -8.59
N TYR A 584 -7.92 -24.21 -9.08
CA TYR A 584 -7.23 -23.13 -8.39
C TYR A 584 -7.12 -21.93 -9.33
N TYR A 585 -7.33 -20.73 -8.81
CA TYR A 585 -6.85 -19.52 -9.47
C TYR A 585 -5.95 -18.67 -8.57
N GLY A 586 -5.05 -17.91 -9.19
CA GLY A 586 -4.09 -17.04 -8.52
C GLY A 586 -2.72 -17.07 -9.19
N VAL A 587 -1.79 -16.25 -8.71
CA VAL A 587 -0.41 -16.26 -9.20
C VAL A 587 0.20 -17.65 -8.99
N ILE A 588 0.74 -18.22 -10.07
CA ILE A 588 1.45 -19.50 -10.06
C ILE A 588 2.94 -19.19 -9.87
N ASP A 589 3.40 -19.28 -8.62
CA ASP A 589 4.78 -19.01 -8.22
C ASP A 589 5.25 -20.00 -7.14
N GLU A 590 6.38 -19.71 -6.50
CA GLU A 590 6.98 -20.48 -5.41
C GLU A 590 6.07 -20.74 -4.20
N ARG A 591 4.93 -20.06 -4.09
CA ARG A 591 3.94 -20.30 -3.04
C ARG A 591 3.10 -21.56 -3.33
N LEU A 592 3.07 -22.07 -4.55
CA LEU A 592 2.34 -23.30 -4.88
C LEU A 592 3.22 -24.54 -4.73
N ASP A 593 2.65 -25.59 -4.15
CA ASP A 593 3.28 -26.92 -4.11
C ASP A 593 3.02 -27.67 -5.43
N LEU A 594 3.92 -27.46 -6.40
CA LEU A 594 3.85 -28.15 -7.69
C LEU A 594 3.98 -29.68 -7.55
N THR A 595 4.63 -30.16 -6.49
CA THR A 595 4.77 -31.61 -6.24
C THR A 595 3.47 -32.21 -5.73
N LEU A 596 2.72 -31.49 -4.89
CA LEU A 596 1.35 -31.83 -4.49
C LEU A 596 0.41 -31.87 -5.70
N ILE A 597 0.47 -30.85 -6.57
CA ILE A 597 -0.36 -30.80 -7.78
C ILE A 597 -0.07 -32.00 -8.69
N ALA A 598 1.21 -32.33 -8.89
CA ALA A 598 1.61 -33.53 -9.63
C ALA A 598 1.10 -34.82 -8.98
N ALA A 599 1.22 -34.96 -7.66
CA ALA A 599 0.75 -36.12 -6.92
C ALA A 599 -0.79 -36.27 -7.00
N LEU A 600 -1.53 -35.16 -6.96
CA LEU A 600 -2.99 -35.14 -7.13
C LEU A 600 -3.38 -35.63 -8.54
N ALA A 601 -2.68 -35.15 -9.57
CA ALA A 601 -2.92 -35.54 -10.97
C ALA A 601 -2.63 -37.03 -11.20
N ASP A 602 -1.56 -37.55 -10.60
CA ASP A 602 -1.14 -38.95 -10.72
C ASP A 602 -2.06 -39.90 -9.93
N ALA A 603 -2.62 -39.46 -8.80
CA ALA A 603 -3.53 -40.26 -7.96
C ALA A 603 -4.90 -40.50 -8.62
N HIS A 604 -5.44 -39.51 -9.34
CA HIS A 604 -6.74 -39.58 -10.02
C HIS A 604 -6.67 -39.04 -11.46
N PRO A 605 -6.28 -39.88 -12.44
CA PRO A 605 -6.18 -39.47 -13.85
C PRO A 605 -7.51 -39.05 -14.50
N ASP A 606 -8.64 -39.43 -13.90
CA ASP A 606 -9.99 -39.05 -14.32
C ASP A 606 -10.39 -37.63 -13.86
N TRP A 607 -9.78 -37.11 -12.80
CA TRP A 607 -10.03 -35.75 -12.32
C TRP A 607 -9.35 -34.72 -13.20
N GLN A 608 -10.06 -33.64 -13.55
CA GLN A 608 -9.52 -32.54 -14.33
C GLN A 608 -9.04 -31.43 -13.41
N ILE A 609 -7.72 -31.23 -13.30
CA ILE A 609 -7.13 -30.19 -12.44
C ILE A 609 -6.96 -28.92 -13.26
N VAL A 610 -7.64 -27.85 -12.87
CA VAL A 610 -7.74 -26.59 -13.59
C VAL A 610 -6.95 -25.50 -12.85
N MET A 611 -5.89 -24.99 -13.46
CA MET A 611 -5.00 -24.00 -12.89
C MET A 611 -5.07 -22.69 -13.70
N VAL A 612 -5.54 -21.61 -13.07
CA VAL A 612 -5.79 -20.33 -13.73
C VAL A 612 -4.95 -19.22 -13.09
N GLY A 613 -4.03 -18.65 -13.85
CA GLY A 613 -3.24 -17.49 -13.42
C GLY A 613 -1.91 -17.35 -14.14
N PRO A 614 -1.24 -16.20 -13.97
CA PRO A 614 0.08 -15.99 -14.55
C PRO A 614 1.14 -16.85 -13.84
N VAL A 615 2.10 -17.36 -14.62
CA VAL A 615 3.29 -18.04 -14.11
C VAL A 615 4.40 -17.01 -13.89
N VAL A 616 4.89 -16.88 -12.66
CA VAL A 616 5.84 -15.83 -12.27
C VAL A 616 6.86 -16.39 -11.28
N LYS A 617 8.08 -15.86 -11.30
CA LYS A 617 9.19 -16.22 -10.38
C LYS A 617 9.70 -17.67 -10.48
N ILE A 618 8.98 -18.53 -11.19
CA ILE A 618 9.37 -19.90 -11.52
C ILE A 618 9.48 -20.07 -13.03
N ASP A 619 10.25 -21.06 -13.48
CA ASP A 619 10.32 -21.42 -14.89
C ASP A 619 9.03 -22.12 -15.31
N ALA A 620 8.34 -21.61 -16.34
CA ALA A 620 7.13 -22.24 -16.87
C ALA A 620 7.39 -23.68 -17.38
N ALA A 621 8.63 -24.01 -17.79
CA ALA A 621 9.02 -25.37 -18.16
C ALA A 621 9.04 -26.35 -16.98
N SER A 622 9.07 -25.85 -15.73
CA SER A 622 9.04 -26.67 -14.51
C SER A 622 7.63 -27.14 -14.11
N LEU A 623 6.59 -26.61 -14.75
CA LEU A 623 5.21 -26.98 -14.43
C LEU A 623 4.94 -28.46 -14.77
N PRO A 624 4.28 -29.22 -13.90
CA PRO A 624 3.93 -30.60 -14.19
C PRO A 624 3.05 -30.70 -15.46
N GLN A 625 3.35 -31.69 -16.30
CA GLN A 625 2.67 -31.95 -17.58
C GLN A 625 1.95 -33.30 -17.51
N ARG A 626 0.71 -33.33 -17.00
CA ARG A 626 -0.17 -34.51 -17.06
C ARG A 626 -1.35 -34.19 -17.99
N SER A 627 -1.92 -35.19 -18.65
CA SER A 627 -3.02 -34.99 -19.61
C SER A 627 -4.31 -34.45 -18.98
N ASN A 628 -4.47 -34.62 -17.66
CA ASN A 628 -5.60 -34.15 -16.87
C ASN A 628 -5.30 -32.85 -16.10
N LEU A 629 -4.17 -32.20 -16.35
CA LEU A 629 -3.77 -30.94 -15.74
C LEU A 629 -3.76 -29.81 -16.77
N HIS A 630 -4.54 -28.76 -16.52
CA HIS A 630 -4.85 -27.70 -17.48
C HIS A 630 -4.37 -26.35 -16.95
N TRP A 631 -3.44 -25.71 -17.67
CA TRP A 631 -2.87 -24.39 -17.31
C TRP A 631 -3.43 -23.31 -18.24
N PHE A 632 -4.35 -22.47 -17.75
CA PHE A 632 -5.05 -21.47 -18.59
C PHE A 632 -4.42 -20.07 -18.59
N GLY A 633 -3.28 -19.89 -17.92
CA GLY A 633 -2.60 -18.59 -17.86
C GLY A 633 -3.43 -17.52 -17.14
N GLN A 634 -2.99 -16.26 -17.24
CA GLN A 634 -3.68 -15.11 -16.65
C GLN A 634 -5.06 -14.93 -17.31
N GLN A 635 -6.09 -14.77 -16.48
CA GLN A 635 -7.46 -14.48 -16.91
C GLN A 635 -7.94 -13.18 -16.24
N PRO A 636 -8.83 -12.42 -16.88
CA PRO A 636 -9.43 -11.24 -16.28
C PRO A 636 -10.20 -11.59 -15.00
N TYR A 637 -10.21 -10.69 -14.01
CA TYR A 637 -10.94 -10.88 -12.76
C TYR A 637 -12.44 -11.15 -12.98
N ALA A 638 -13.02 -10.52 -14.01
CA ALA A 638 -14.42 -10.71 -14.41
C ALA A 638 -14.74 -12.15 -14.83
N ALA A 639 -13.75 -12.90 -15.32
CA ALA A 639 -13.91 -14.28 -15.80
C ALA A 639 -13.86 -15.33 -14.68
N LEU A 640 -13.30 -15.01 -13.51
CA LEU A 640 -13.07 -15.99 -12.43
C LEU A 640 -14.34 -16.68 -11.90
N PRO A 641 -15.50 -16.00 -11.74
CA PRO A 641 -16.74 -16.68 -11.34
C PRO A 641 -17.20 -17.75 -12.34
N HIS A 642 -16.89 -17.56 -13.63
CA HIS A 642 -17.24 -18.50 -14.70
C HIS A 642 -16.37 -19.76 -14.65
N PHE A 643 -15.12 -19.63 -14.17
CA PHE A 643 -14.31 -20.80 -13.84
C PHE A 643 -14.90 -21.57 -12.66
N LEU A 644 -15.23 -20.88 -11.57
CA LEU A 644 -15.87 -21.49 -10.41
C LEU A 644 -17.20 -22.18 -10.76
N ALA A 645 -18.01 -21.59 -11.65
CA ALA A 645 -19.26 -22.17 -12.16
C ALA A 645 -19.08 -23.56 -12.80
N GLY A 646 -17.88 -23.87 -13.29
CA GLY A 646 -17.56 -25.20 -13.84
C GLY A 646 -16.82 -26.13 -12.89
N TRP A 647 -16.35 -25.70 -11.72
CA TRP A 647 -15.56 -26.54 -10.79
C TRP A 647 -16.40 -27.30 -9.78
N ASP A 648 -16.05 -28.54 -9.49
CA ASP A 648 -16.72 -29.36 -8.48
C ASP A 648 -16.04 -29.26 -7.09
N LEU A 649 -14.78 -28.83 -7.04
CA LEU A 649 -13.99 -28.63 -5.81
C LEU A 649 -12.93 -27.54 -6.02
N CYS A 650 -12.73 -26.67 -5.01
CA CYS A 650 -11.70 -25.64 -5.03
C CYS A 650 -10.45 -26.07 -4.23
N LEU A 651 -9.28 -25.79 -4.80
CA LEU A 651 -7.99 -26.17 -4.26
C LEU A 651 -7.24 -24.94 -3.73
N MET A 652 -6.51 -25.13 -2.64
CA MET A 652 -5.48 -24.22 -2.14
C MET A 652 -4.20 -24.99 -1.82
N PRO A 653 -3.46 -25.45 -2.85
CA PRO A 653 -2.30 -26.30 -2.70
C PRO A 653 -1.03 -25.46 -2.46
N PHE A 654 -1.02 -24.65 -1.40
CA PHE A 654 0.13 -23.82 -1.07
C PHE A 654 1.28 -24.65 -0.48
N ALA A 655 2.50 -24.37 -0.89
CA ALA A 655 3.71 -24.88 -0.27
C ALA A 655 3.87 -24.29 1.14
N LEU A 656 4.22 -25.10 2.13
CA LEU A 656 4.46 -24.64 3.51
C LEU A 656 5.91 -24.16 3.65
N ASN A 657 6.17 -22.91 3.30
CA ASN A 657 7.50 -22.30 3.30
C ASN A 657 7.46 -20.88 3.91
N ALA A 658 8.59 -20.17 3.86
CA ALA A 658 8.68 -18.84 4.47
C ALA A 658 7.69 -17.82 3.85
N SER A 659 7.46 -17.88 2.54
CA SER A 659 6.61 -16.90 1.83
C SER A 659 5.12 -17.13 2.04
N THR A 660 4.70 -18.31 2.47
CA THR A 660 3.29 -18.63 2.78
C THR A 660 2.96 -18.57 4.28
N ARG A 661 3.95 -18.32 5.14
CA ARG A 661 3.77 -18.29 6.60
C ARG A 661 2.75 -17.25 7.09
N PHE A 662 2.66 -16.11 6.40
CA PHE A 662 1.86 -14.95 6.80
C PHE A 662 0.76 -14.58 5.80
N ILE A 663 0.36 -15.51 4.92
CA ILE A 663 -0.63 -15.20 3.88
C ILE A 663 -2.05 -15.27 4.43
N SER A 664 -2.87 -14.29 4.04
CA SER A 664 -4.32 -14.26 4.27
C SER A 664 -5.04 -14.23 2.92
N PRO A 665 -5.26 -15.40 2.31
CA PRO A 665 -5.71 -15.50 0.92
C PRO A 665 -7.18 -15.11 0.75
N THR A 666 -7.47 -14.16 -0.15
CA THR A 666 -8.84 -13.75 -0.52
C THR A 666 -9.66 -14.94 -1.06
N LYS A 667 -8.99 -15.83 -1.80
CA LYS A 667 -9.52 -17.04 -2.45
C LYS A 667 -10.49 -17.85 -1.61
N VAL A 668 -10.23 -17.98 -0.30
CA VAL A 668 -11.11 -18.77 0.58
C VAL A 668 -12.51 -18.16 0.55
N LEU A 669 -12.62 -16.85 0.74
CA LEU A 669 -13.90 -16.14 0.77
C LEU A 669 -14.55 -16.10 -0.62
N GLU A 670 -13.75 -16.02 -1.67
CA GLU A 670 -14.22 -16.07 -3.07
C GLU A 670 -14.82 -17.43 -3.43
N TYR A 671 -14.19 -18.53 -2.97
CA TYR A 671 -14.72 -19.89 -3.10
C TYR A 671 -15.96 -20.13 -2.23
N MET A 672 -16.00 -19.54 -1.03
CA MET A 672 -17.18 -19.56 -0.16
C MET A 672 -18.37 -18.82 -0.80
N ALA A 673 -18.13 -17.70 -1.49
CA ALA A 673 -19.17 -16.98 -2.23
C ALA A 673 -19.75 -17.81 -3.39
N ALA A 674 -18.91 -18.67 -4.00
CA ALA A 674 -19.34 -19.67 -4.97
C ALA A 674 -19.96 -20.94 -4.35
N GLN A 675 -19.96 -21.06 -3.01
CA GLN A 675 -20.49 -22.20 -2.24
C GLN A 675 -19.91 -23.56 -2.65
N LEU A 676 -18.63 -23.58 -3.03
CA LEU A 676 -17.93 -24.79 -3.42
C LEU A 676 -17.13 -25.37 -2.24
N PRO A 677 -17.03 -26.71 -2.11
CA PRO A 677 -16.10 -27.31 -1.17
C PRO A 677 -14.67 -26.80 -1.40
N ILE A 678 -13.89 -26.67 -0.33
CA ILE A 678 -12.53 -26.13 -0.37
C ILE A 678 -11.59 -27.11 0.36
N VAL A 679 -10.49 -27.46 -0.29
CA VAL A 679 -9.38 -28.22 0.32
C VAL A 679 -8.13 -27.36 0.30
N SER A 680 -7.54 -27.14 1.48
CA SER A 680 -6.34 -26.32 1.66
C SER A 680 -5.24 -27.09 2.36
N THR A 681 -3.98 -26.77 2.02
CA THR A 681 -2.86 -27.06 2.91
C THR A 681 -2.99 -26.26 4.21
N ALA A 682 -2.27 -26.65 5.27
CA ALA A 682 -2.33 -26.03 6.60
C ALA A 682 -1.74 -24.61 6.69
N ILE A 683 -2.29 -23.68 5.91
CA ILE A 683 -2.01 -22.24 6.00
C ILE A 683 -2.60 -21.71 7.32
N ALA A 684 -1.77 -21.02 8.10
CA ALA A 684 -2.09 -20.62 9.47
C ALA A 684 -3.40 -19.83 9.60
N ASP A 685 -3.59 -18.78 8.80
CA ASP A 685 -4.82 -17.96 8.86
C ASP A 685 -6.04 -18.73 8.34
N VAL A 686 -5.87 -19.67 7.41
CA VAL A 686 -6.98 -20.50 6.91
C VAL A 686 -7.43 -21.51 7.95
N ALA A 687 -6.48 -22.25 8.53
CA ALA A 687 -6.74 -23.23 9.58
C ALA A 687 -7.32 -22.57 10.85
N ARG A 688 -6.88 -21.36 11.18
CA ARG A 688 -7.36 -20.62 12.34
C ARG A 688 -8.82 -20.16 12.19
N HIS A 689 -9.16 -19.61 11.02
CA HIS A 689 -10.43 -18.89 10.85
C HIS A 689 -11.53 -19.70 10.15
N TYR A 690 -11.16 -20.74 9.40
CA TYR A 690 -12.08 -21.41 8.47
C TYR A 690 -12.05 -22.95 8.53
N ALA A 691 -11.42 -23.57 9.53
CA ALA A 691 -11.35 -25.03 9.64
C ALA A 691 -12.73 -25.72 9.84
N ASP A 692 -13.78 -24.97 10.18
CA ASP A 692 -15.17 -25.44 10.25
C ASP A 692 -15.83 -25.61 8.86
N VAL A 693 -15.29 -24.96 7.83
CA VAL A 693 -15.86 -24.97 6.46
C VAL A 693 -14.83 -25.27 5.36
N VAL A 694 -13.54 -25.36 5.69
CA VAL A 694 -12.44 -25.73 4.79
C VAL A 694 -11.77 -26.99 5.30
N SER A 695 -11.61 -27.98 4.42
CA SER A 695 -10.84 -29.19 4.75
C SER A 695 -9.35 -28.87 4.73
N ILE A 696 -8.70 -29.01 5.89
CA ILE A 696 -7.25 -28.77 6.05
C ILE A 696 -6.48 -30.09 5.97
N ALA A 697 -5.40 -30.11 5.19
CA ALA A 697 -4.54 -31.27 5.02
C ALA A 697 -3.06 -30.92 5.28
N ASP A 698 -2.36 -31.82 5.98
CA ASP A 698 -0.97 -31.65 6.42
C ASP A 698 0.05 -32.41 5.54
N SER A 699 -0.43 -33.27 4.64
CA SER A 699 0.40 -34.08 3.73
C SER A 699 -0.26 -34.26 2.37
N HIS A 700 0.53 -34.63 1.35
CA HIS A 700 0.00 -34.93 0.01
C HIS A 700 -1.08 -36.01 0.03
N GLN A 701 -0.86 -37.09 0.80
CA GLN A 701 -1.84 -38.17 0.92
C GLN A 701 -3.15 -37.68 1.58
N SER A 702 -3.07 -36.96 2.70
CA SER A 702 -4.26 -36.42 3.35
C SER A 702 -4.99 -35.39 2.49
N PHE A 703 -4.27 -34.66 1.63
CA PHE A 703 -4.86 -33.68 0.71
C PHE A 703 -5.68 -34.38 -0.38
N VAL A 704 -5.16 -35.46 -0.97
CA VAL A 704 -5.91 -36.29 -1.92
C VAL A 704 -7.15 -36.89 -1.25
N GLN A 705 -7.02 -37.45 -0.04
CA GLN A 705 -8.15 -38.00 0.72
C GLN A 705 -9.23 -36.95 1.04
N ALA A 706 -8.81 -35.72 1.38
CA ALA A 706 -9.73 -34.62 1.60
C ALA A 706 -10.49 -34.24 0.32
N CYS A 707 -9.84 -34.30 -0.85
CA CYS A 707 -10.50 -34.11 -2.14
C CYS A 707 -11.52 -35.22 -2.45
N GLU A 708 -11.16 -36.48 -2.22
CA GLU A 708 -12.07 -37.64 -2.38
C GLU A 708 -13.32 -37.49 -1.52
N ALA A 709 -13.14 -37.11 -0.25
CA ALA A 709 -14.22 -36.88 0.70
C ALA A 709 -15.13 -35.70 0.28
N ALA A 710 -14.55 -34.62 -0.23
CA ALA A 710 -15.32 -33.46 -0.70
C ALA A 710 -16.16 -33.76 -1.95
N LEU A 711 -15.61 -34.52 -2.90
CA LEU A 711 -16.33 -34.96 -4.10
C LEU A 711 -17.46 -35.94 -3.77
N SER A 712 -17.22 -36.84 -2.81
CA SER A 712 -18.18 -37.84 -2.33
C SER A 712 -19.17 -37.33 -1.28
N MET A 713 -19.12 -36.03 -0.95
CA MET A 713 -19.93 -35.42 0.11
C MET A 713 -21.44 -35.56 -0.17
N PRO A 714 -22.24 -36.06 0.80
CA PRO A 714 -23.69 -36.13 0.66
C PRO A 714 -24.31 -34.74 0.40
N VAL A 715 -25.39 -34.71 -0.40
CA VAL A 715 -26.08 -33.47 -0.78
C VAL A 715 -26.51 -32.64 0.43
N GLU A 716 -27.01 -33.28 1.49
CA GLU A 716 -27.44 -32.60 2.73
C GLU A 716 -26.27 -31.91 3.44
N THR A 717 -25.13 -32.60 3.55
CA THR A 717 -23.91 -32.03 4.13
C THR A 717 -23.39 -30.88 3.28
N ARG A 718 -23.42 -31.02 1.95
CA ARG A 718 -23.01 -29.96 1.01
C ARG A 718 -23.91 -28.73 1.12
N TYR A 719 -25.22 -28.93 1.29
CA TYR A 719 -26.18 -27.84 1.51
C TYR A 719 -25.91 -27.10 2.83
N GLN A 720 -25.66 -27.84 3.93
CA GLN A 720 -25.33 -27.22 5.21
C GLN A 720 -23.98 -26.48 5.17
N LEU A 721 -22.99 -27.03 4.47
CA LEU A 721 -21.70 -26.37 4.24
C LEU A 721 -21.89 -25.05 3.49
N ALA A 722 -22.64 -25.07 2.39
CA ALA A 722 -22.96 -23.89 1.60
C ALA A 722 -23.65 -22.79 2.44
N LYS A 723 -24.56 -23.17 3.34
CA LYS A 723 -25.22 -22.23 4.27
C LYS A 723 -24.23 -21.60 5.26
N ASN A 724 -23.30 -22.38 5.79
CA ASN A 724 -22.26 -21.88 6.69
C ASN A 724 -21.33 -20.90 5.94
N MET A 725 -20.91 -21.25 4.72
CA MET A 725 -20.10 -20.40 3.84
C MET A 725 -20.79 -19.06 3.54
N ALA A 726 -22.07 -19.09 3.15
CA ALA A 726 -22.84 -17.87 2.88
C ALA A 726 -22.96 -16.96 4.12
N THR A 727 -23.07 -17.56 5.32
CA THR A 727 -23.10 -16.80 6.58
C THR A 727 -21.76 -16.07 6.81
N ARG A 728 -20.62 -16.74 6.59
CA ARG A 728 -19.28 -16.13 6.70
C ARG A 728 -19.06 -15.01 5.68
N VAL A 729 -19.48 -15.22 4.44
CA VAL A 729 -19.36 -14.21 3.37
C VAL A 729 -20.15 -12.96 3.72
N ALA A 730 -21.35 -13.09 4.29
CA ALA A 730 -22.17 -11.94 4.71
C ALA A 730 -21.54 -11.12 5.87
N GLU A 731 -20.60 -11.71 6.63
CA GLU A 731 -19.91 -11.05 7.74
C GLU A 731 -18.77 -10.12 7.27
N THR A 732 -18.40 -10.10 5.99
CA THR A 732 -17.27 -9.31 5.46
C THR A 732 -17.63 -8.57 4.17
N SER A 733 -17.05 -7.39 3.95
CA SER A 733 -17.10 -6.72 2.65
C SER A 733 -15.94 -5.75 2.50
N TRP A 734 -15.47 -5.57 1.26
CA TRP A 734 -14.43 -4.59 0.96
C TRP A 734 -14.85 -3.15 1.34
N ASP A 735 -16.14 -2.82 1.24
CA ASP A 735 -16.65 -1.51 1.63
C ASP A 735 -16.54 -1.27 3.12
N ARG A 736 -16.87 -2.27 3.95
CA ARG A 736 -16.71 -2.16 5.41
C ARG A 736 -15.24 -1.99 5.78
N THR A 737 -14.37 -2.79 5.17
CA THR A 737 -12.92 -2.69 5.36
C THR A 737 -12.41 -1.29 4.99
N VAL A 738 -12.89 -0.72 3.88
CA VAL A 738 -12.52 0.64 3.46
C VAL A 738 -13.09 1.71 4.38
N ASP A 739 -14.35 1.59 4.84
CA ASP A 739 -14.92 2.55 5.79
C ASP A 739 -14.16 2.52 7.13
N GLU A 740 -13.71 1.35 7.61
CA GLU A 740 -12.86 1.20 8.79
C GLU A 740 -11.46 1.82 8.58
N MET A 741 -10.80 1.51 7.46
CA MET A 741 -9.51 2.11 7.11
C MET A 741 -9.62 3.63 6.98
N GLN A 742 -10.69 4.12 6.35
CA GLN A 742 -10.96 5.54 6.19
C GLN A 742 -11.19 6.22 7.53
N ALA A 743 -11.88 5.57 8.48
CA ALA A 743 -12.05 6.11 9.82
C ALA A 743 -10.70 6.32 10.53
N HIS A 744 -9.74 5.40 10.36
CA HIS A 744 -8.39 5.57 10.88
C HIS A 744 -7.62 6.70 10.17
N ILE A 745 -7.74 6.83 8.85
CA ILE A 745 -7.13 7.91 8.07
C ILE A 745 -7.71 9.29 8.47
N VAL A 746 -9.03 9.38 8.65
CA VAL A 746 -9.70 10.59 9.12
C VAL A 746 -9.31 10.92 10.56
N ALA A 747 -9.22 9.93 11.45
CA ALA A 747 -8.77 10.17 12.82
C ALA A 747 -7.32 10.69 12.88
N LEU A 748 -6.45 10.25 11.96
CA LEU A 748 -5.09 10.75 11.85
C LEU A 748 -5.07 12.22 11.44
N THR A 749 -5.77 12.58 10.36
CA THR A 749 -5.86 13.96 9.87
C THR A 749 -6.56 14.88 10.87
N GLN A 750 -7.61 14.41 11.55
CA GLN A 750 -8.26 15.17 12.62
C GLN A 750 -7.35 15.39 13.82
N ARG A 751 -6.51 14.42 14.23
CA ARG A 751 -5.52 14.63 15.32
C ARG A 751 -4.46 15.66 14.94
N GLN A 752 -4.09 15.74 13.66
CA GLN A 752 -3.21 16.79 13.16
C GLN A 752 -3.91 18.17 13.14
N ILE A 753 -5.23 18.23 12.90
CA ILE A 753 -6.03 19.47 12.90
C ILE A 753 -6.48 19.90 14.32
N SER A 754 -6.70 18.96 15.22
CA SER A 754 -7.23 19.17 16.59
C SER A 754 -6.13 19.35 17.63
N HIS A 755 -5.07 20.09 17.27
CA HIS A 755 -4.41 20.97 18.22
C HIS A 755 -5.13 22.32 18.18
N PRO A 756 -6.18 22.55 19.00
CA PRO A 756 -6.86 23.82 19.03
C PRO A 756 -6.02 24.79 19.87
N GLU A 757 -5.99 26.04 19.43
CA GLU A 757 -5.47 27.21 20.12
C GLU A 757 -5.71 27.12 21.64
N ILE A 758 -4.64 26.98 22.43
CA ILE A 758 -4.72 27.23 23.87
C ILE A 758 -4.70 28.74 24.04
N ALA A 759 -5.90 29.29 24.27
CA ALA A 759 -6.14 30.69 24.60
C ALA A 759 -5.18 31.18 25.69
N ALA A 760 -4.35 32.15 25.32
CA ALA A 760 -3.43 32.83 26.22
C ALA A 760 -4.18 33.87 27.07
N ALA A 761 -4.08 33.76 28.40
CA ALA A 761 -4.26 34.89 29.31
C ALA A 761 -2.86 35.37 29.77
N PRO A 762 -2.54 36.68 29.69
CA PRO A 762 -1.22 37.19 30.05
C PRO A 762 -1.15 37.42 31.58
N PRO A 763 -0.03 37.10 32.25
CA PRO A 763 0.82 38.18 32.79
C PRO A 763 2.31 37.76 32.96
N PRO A 764 3.17 38.60 33.53
CA PRO A 764 3.55 39.96 33.15
C PRO A 764 5.00 40.01 32.63
N ALA A 765 5.35 41.10 31.97
CA ALA A 765 6.69 41.38 31.49
C ALA A 765 7.74 41.37 32.63
N LEU A 766 8.73 40.49 32.53
CA LEU A 766 10.04 40.64 33.14
C LEU A 766 11.09 40.16 32.13
N ALA A 767 11.96 41.09 31.75
CA ALA A 767 13.03 40.88 30.79
C ALA A 767 14.03 39.85 31.31
N HIS A 768 13.94 38.62 30.80
CA HIS A 768 14.95 37.58 30.98
C HIS A 768 15.22 36.93 29.62
N ASN A 769 16.48 36.58 29.37
CA ASN A 769 16.97 36.05 28.09
C ASN A 769 16.27 34.74 27.71
N THR A 770 15.11 34.84 27.06
CA THR A 770 14.39 33.72 26.46
C THR A 770 14.97 33.44 25.09
N VAL A 771 15.41 32.21 24.86
CA VAL A 771 15.97 31.74 23.59
C VAL A 771 15.02 30.75 22.92
N ALA A 772 14.89 30.84 21.59
CA ALA A 772 13.97 29.98 20.85
C ALA A 772 14.42 28.51 20.88
N CYS A 773 15.73 28.27 20.77
CA CYS A 773 16.30 26.94 20.89
C CYS A 773 17.58 27.00 21.73
N LEU A 774 17.63 26.26 22.83
CA LEU A 774 18.84 26.08 23.63
C LEU A 774 19.47 24.72 23.30
N ILE A 775 20.73 24.70 22.90
CA ILE A 775 21.46 23.49 22.55
C ILE A 775 22.54 23.26 23.61
N LEU A 776 22.54 22.10 24.26
CA LEU A 776 23.51 21.78 25.30
C LEU A 776 24.60 20.85 24.76
N GLY A 777 25.84 21.36 24.74
CA GLY A 777 27.05 20.72 24.25
C GLY A 777 27.42 21.14 22.83
N ALA A 778 28.70 21.42 22.57
CA ALA A 778 29.27 21.70 21.26
C ALA A 778 30.18 20.55 20.77
N GLY A 779 29.74 19.31 21.00
CA GLY A 779 30.27 18.13 20.32
C GLY A 779 29.79 18.03 18.86
N PRO A 780 30.11 16.96 18.13
CA PRO A 780 29.72 16.82 16.71
C PRO A 780 28.21 16.99 16.48
N THR A 781 27.37 16.42 17.35
CA THR A 781 25.91 16.58 17.28
C THR A 781 25.47 18.01 17.55
N GLY A 782 26.03 18.67 18.56
CA GLY A 782 25.63 20.01 18.96
C GLY A 782 26.07 21.09 17.97
N LEU A 783 27.29 20.97 17.43
CA LEU A 783 27.80 21.82 16.36
C LEU A 783 26.94 21.67 15.10
N SER A 784 26.61 20.43 14.72
CA SER A 784 25.71 20.19 13.59
C SER A 784 24.31 20.74 13.84
N ALA A 785 23.74 20.56 15.05
CA ALA A 785 22.45 21.14 15.40
C ALA A 785 22.48 22.68 15.34
N GLY A 786 23.54 23.32 15.85
CA GLY A 786 23.74 24.77 15.76
C GLY A 786 23.87 25.25 14.32
N TYR A 787 24.65 24.56 13.49
CA TYR A 787 24.81 24.84 12.06
C TYR A 787 23.48 24.74 11.30
N HIS A 788 22.71 23.66 11.52
CA HIS A 788 21.45 23.46 10.82
C HIS A 788 20.31 24.30 11.39
N TYR A 789 20.32 24.66 12.66
CA TYR A 789 19.32 25.57 13.24
C TYR A 789 19.60 27.03 12.86
N GLY A 790 20.85 27.48 12.97
CA GLY A 790 21.25 28.86 12.65
C GLY A 790 20.68 29.90 13.60
N ALA A 791 20.29 31.07 13.07
CA ALA A 791 19.81 32.19 13.87
C ALA A 791 18.70 31.84 14.87
N GLY A 792 18.85 32.30 16.11
CA GLY A 792 17.90 32.08 17.20
C GLY A 792 18.18 30.87 18.09
N ALA A 793 19.20 30.06 17.76
CA ALA A 793 19.76 29.07 18.69
C ALA A 793 20.92 29.64 19.53
N VAL A 794 21.03 29.15 20.76
CA VAL A 794 22.21 29.32 21.61
C VAL A 794 22.79 27.95 21.94
N VAL A 795 24.05 27.71 21.59
CA VAL A 795 24.81 26.49 21.93
C VAL A 795 25.67 26.79 23.15
N LEU A 796 25.52 25.99 24.22
CA LEU A 796 26.32 26.11 25.44
C LEU A 796 27.33 24.96 25.53
N GLU A 797 28.61 25.28 25.69
CA GLU A 797 29.70 24.30 25.87
C GLU A 797 30.47 24.59 27.15
N LYS A 798 30.68 23.56 27.97
CA LYS A 798 31.38 23.71 29.25
C LYS A 798 32.90 23.83 29.10
N ASN A 799 33.46 23.28 28.03
CA ASN A 799 34.89 23.32 27.75
C ASN A 799 35.30 24.65 27.10
N ALA A 800 36.60 24.93 27.08
CA ALA A 800 37.17 26.08 26.35
C ALA A 800 37.23 25.86 24.82
N THR A 801 37.11 24.61 24.35
CA THR A 801 37.16 24.24 22.93
C THR A 801 36.00 23.35 22.53
N VAL A 802 35.54 23.48 21.28
CA VAL A 802 34.47 22.65 20.71
C VAL A 802 34.99 21.26 20.34
N GLY A 803 34.07 20.32 20.10
CA GLY A 803 34.37 18.99 19.56
C GLY A 803 34.05 17.83 20.49
N GLY A 804 33.78 18.10 21.78
CA GLY A 804 33.41 17.06 22.74
C GLY A 804 34.49 15.97 22.87
N TRP A 805 34.17 14.73 22.50
CA TRP A 805 35.14 13.62 22.47
C TRP A 805 35.87 13.46 21.13
N CYS A 806 35.49 14.24 20.12
CA CYS A 806 36.16 14.30 18.82
C CYS A 806 37.27 15.36 18.79
N ARG A 807 37.84 15.70 19.97
CA ARG A 807 38.92 16.67 20.13
C ARG A 807 40.28 16.02 19.94
N SER A 808 41.27 16.88 19.66
CA SER A 808 42.67 16.51 19.54
C SER A 808 43.53 17.38 20.45
N VAL A 809 44.68 16.84 20.87
CA VAL A 809 45.70 17.53 21.66
C VAL A 809 47.00 17.54 20.87
N GLU A 810 47.76 18.63 20.94
CA GLU A 810 49.10 18.72 20.39
C GLU A 810 50.11 18.78 21.53
N ASP A 811 51.14 17.93 21.47
CA ASP A 811 52.19 17.87 22.49
C ASP A 811 53.54 17.50 21.86
N GLN A 812 54.56 18.32 22.08
CA GLN A 812 55.90 18.19 21.47
C GLN A 812 55.89 17.94 19.94
N GLY A 813 54.92 18.53 19.23
CA GLY A 813 54.76 18.37 17.79
C GLY A 813 54.03 17.09 17.35
N PHE A 814 53.59 16.24 18.29
CA PHE A 814 52.69 15.13 18.03
C PHE A 814 51.24 15.58 18.19
N THR A 815 50.34 15.11 17.32
CA THR A 815 48.90 15.30 17.46
C THR A 815 48.23 13.99 17.86
N PHE A 816 47.49 14.00 18.96
CA PHE A 816 46.72 12.84 19.45
C PHE A 816 45.24 13.17 19.54
N ASP A 817 44.37 12.29 19.06
CA ASP A 817 42.94 12.41 19.31
C ASP A 817 42.61 11.89 20.72
N HIS A 818 41.47 12.33 21.29
CA HIS A 818 41.01 11.83 22.59
C HIS A 818 40.72 10.31 22.60
N ALA A 819 40.57 9.70 21.42
CA ALA A 819 40.58 8.26 21.11
C ALA A 819 40.76 8.10 19.58
N GLY A 820 40.88 6.89 19.04
CA GLY A 820 40.97 6.71 17.58
C GLY A 820 39.72 7.15 16.83
N HIS A 821 39.84 8.19 15.99
CA HIS A 821 38.75 8.72 15.15
C HIS A 821 39.09 8.66 13.66
N ILE A 822 38.06 8.41 12.84
CA ILE A 822 38.17 8.37 11.37
C ILE A 822 36.91 8.95 10.73
N MET A 823 37.04 9.53 9.55
CA MET A 823 35.93 9.97 8.71
C MET A 823 35.52 8.83 7.78
N PHE A 824 34.28 8.39 7.86
CA PHE A 824 33.69 7.55 6.82
C PHE A 824 32.19 7.79 6.81
N SER A 825 31.60 7.79 5.63
CA SER A 825 30.15 7.80 5.48
C SER A 825 29.78 7.37 4.06
N ASN A 826 28.62 6.74 3.92
CA ASN A 826 27.98 6.56 2.61
C ASN A 826 26.87 7.60 2.38
N ASP A 827 26.63 8.49 3.35
CA ASP A 827 25.63 9.54 3.25
C ASP A 827 26.20 10.73 2.44
N PRO A 828 25.60 11.08 1.28
CA PRO A 828 26.11 12.17 0.44
C PRO A 828 26.10 13.53 1.15
N HIS A 829 25.18 13.76 2.10
CA HIS A 829 25.14 15.00 2.86
C HIS A 829 26.35 15.09 3.80
N VAL A 830 26.70 14.00 4.49
CA VAL A 830 27.88 13.98 5.37
C VAL A 830 29.17 14.12 4.57
N LEU A 831 29.28 13.47 3.41
CA LEU A 831 30.45 13.63 2.54
C LEU A 831 30.63 15.08 2.08
N ARG A 832 29.55 15.73 1.63
CA ARG A 832 29.58 17.17 1.32
C ARG A 832 29.92 18.02 2.53
N LEU A 833 29.48 17.63 3.72
CA LEU A 833 29.80 18.35 4.94
C LEU A 833 31.30 18.23 5.25
N TYR A 834 31.95 17.08 5.05
CA TYR A 834 33.41 16.98 5.13
C TYR A 834 34.10 17.96 4.15
N ASP A 835 33.62 18.06 2.92
CA ASP A 835 34.15 19.00 1.93
C ASP A 835 33.98 20.46 2.35
N ILE A 836 32.83 20.83 2.91
CA ILE A 836 32.57 22.19 3.41
C ILE A 836 33.48 22.52 4.59
N LEU A 837 33.59 21.62 5.56
CA LEU A 837 34.27 21.88 6.83
C LEU A 837 35.80 21.82 6.72
N LEU A 838 36.34 20.98 5.83
CA LEU A 838 37.79 20.75 5.71
C LEU A 838 38.38 21.26 4.40
N GLY A 839 37.60 21.37 3.32
CA GLY A 839 38.11 21.69 1.99
C GLY A 839 39.25 20.76 1.59
N ASP A 840 40.40 21.34 1.27
CA ASP A 840 41.63 20.61 0.89
C ASP A 840 42.32 19.90 2.08
N ASN A 841 41.90 20.14 3.33
CA ASN A 841 42.49 19.54 4.54
C ASN A 841 42.01 18.09 4.78
N GLN A 842 41.83 17.29 3.74
CA GLN A 842 41.32 15.92 3.81
C GLN A 842 42.35 14.90 3.30
N HIS A 843 42.49 13.78 4.00
CA HIS A 843 43.36 12.67 3.64
C HIS A 843 42.56 11.37 3.56
N TRP A 844 42.28 10.88 2.36
CA TRP A 844 41.53 9.64 2.14
C TRP A 844 42.44 8.48 1.80
N GLN A 845 42.30 7.37 2.53
CA GLN A 845 43.19 6.21 2.40
C GLN A 845 42.49 4.87 2.64
N THR A 846 43.16 3.80 2.21
CA THR A 846 42.69 2.42 2.38
C THR A 846 43.03 1.92 3.78
N ARG A 847 42.06 1.26 4.42
CA ARG A 847 42.19 0.81 5.81
C ARG A 847 43.16 -0.35 5.96
N GLU A 848 44.06 -0.23 6.93
CA GLU A 848 44.96 -1.28 7.41
C GLU A 848 44.69 -1.57 8.90
N ALA A 849 43.68 -2.41 9.16
CA ALA A 849 43.24 -2.79 10.50
C ALA A 849 43.56 -4.26 10.77
N TRP A 850 44.10 -4.54 11.95
CA TRP A 850 44.68 -5.85 12.28
C TRP A 850 44.27 -6.34 13.66
N VAL A 851 44.42 -7.65 13.91
CA VAL A 851 44.25 -8.31 15.20
C VAL A 851 45.58 -8.94 15.57
N TYR A 852 46.03 -8.70 16.80
CA TYR A 852 47.22 -9.36 17.36
C TYR A 852 46.80 -10.48 18.31
N SER A 853 47.03 -11.72 17.91
CA SER A 853 46.75 -12.90 18.74
C SER A 853 47.76 -14.00 18.44
N HIS A 854 48.10 -14.80 19.44
CA HIS A 854 49.04 -15.94 19.30
C HIS A 854 50.37 -15.52 18.66
N ASP A 855 50.86 -14.35 19.07
CA ASP A 855 52.09 -13.71 18.59
C ASP A 855 52.18 -13.48 17.07
N VAL A 856 51.04 -13.40 16.40
CA VAL A 856 50.93 -13.07 14.98
C VAL A 856 49.92 -11.95 14.73
N TYR A 857 50.09 -11.26 13.60
CA TYR A 857 49.14 -10.27 13.11
C TYR A 857 48.27 -10.86 12.01
N THR A 858 46.95 -10.84 12.20
CA THR A 858 45.97 -11.18 11.16
C THR A 858 45.13 -9.97 10.77
N ARG A 859 44.70 -9.89 9.50
CA ARG A 859 43.87 -8.77 9.03
C ARG A 859 42.50 -8.80 9.72
N TYR A 860 41.90 -7.64 9.94
CA TYR A 860 40.48 -7.56 10.32
C TYR A 860 39.59 -7.70 9.06
N PRO A 861 38.50 -8.50 9.08
CA PRO A 861 37.89 -9.19 10.24
C PRO A 861 38.53 -10.55 10.55
N PHE A 862 38.76 -10.85 11.85
CA PHE A 862 39.38 -12.10 12.32
C PHE A 862 38.71 -13.35 11.74
N GLN A 863 37.38 -13.38 11.77
CA GLN A 863 36.54 -14.49 11.32
C GLN A 863 36.77 -14.88 9.85
N SER A 864 37.27 -13.97 9.02
CA SER A 864 37.56 -14.20 7.60
C SER A 864 39.06 -14.17 7.26
N ALA A 865 39.93 -14.06 8.27
CA ALA A 865 41.37 -13.81 8.10
C ALA A 865 42.22 -14.76 8.95
N LEU A 866 41.88 -16.05 8.91
CA LEU A 866 42.50 -17.07 9.77
C LEU A 866 43.90 -17.49 9.28
N HIS A 867 44.22 -17.22 8.01
CA HIS A 867 45.50 -17.53 7.42
C HIS A 867 46.68 -16.88 8.18
N GLY A 868 47.64 -17.69 8.60
CA GLY A 868 48.81 -17.27 9.39
C GLY A 868 48.70 -17.57 10.89
N LEU A 869 47.52 -17.96 11.39
CA LEU A 869 47.38 -18.50 12.75
C LEU A 869 48.00 -19.91 12.86
N PRO A 870 48.30 -20.38 14.08
CA PRO A 870 48.68 -21.79 14.31
C PRO A 870 47.66 -22.76 13.72
N ALA A 871 48.12 -23.84 13.07
CA ALA A 871 47.26 -24.78 12.34
C ALA A 871 46.14 -25.38 13.20
N GLU A 872 46.41 -25.66 14.48
CA GLU A 872 45.42 -26.17 15.44
C GLU A 872 44.29 -25.17 15.67
N VAL A 873 44.62 -23.89 15.79
CA VAL A 873 43.66 -22.78 16.00
C VAL A 873 42.80 -22.57 14.76
N ILE A 874 43.38 -22.68 13.56
CA ILE A 874 42.63 -22.64 12.30
C ILE A 874 41.63 -23.79 12.24
N GLY A 875 42.07 -25.01 12.59
CA GLY A 875 41.22 -26.20 12.64
C GLY A 875 40.01 -26.02 13.55
N GLU A 876 40.22 -25.52 14.78
CA GLU A 876 39.15 -25.24 15.74
C GLU A 876 38.16 -24.19 15.23
N CYS A 877 38.65 -23.12 14.60
CA CYS A 877 37.79 -22.06 14.05
C CYS A 877 36.91 -22.57 12.91
N VAL A 878 37.48 -23.32 11.96
CA VAL A 878 36.73 -23.86 10.81
C VAL A 878 35.74 -24.94 11.25
N LEU A 879 36.16 -25.89 12.10
CA LEU A 879 35.26 -26.93 12.62
C LEU A 879 34.10 -26.32 13.42
N GLY A 880 34.38 -25.36 14.30
CA GLY A 880 33.35 -24.67 15.07
C GLY A 880 32.32 -23.97 14.18
N ALA A 881 32.76 -23.31 13.10
CA ALA A 881 31.85 -22.66 12.14
C ALA A 881 30.99 -23.67 11.35
N ILE A 882 31.54 -24.83 10.99
CA ILE A 882 30.80 -25.94 10.36
C ILE A 882 29.73 -26.49 11.33
N GLU A 883 30.12 -26.76 12.58
CA GLU A 883 29.20 -27.24 13.62
C GLU A 883 28.06 -26.26 13.85
N ALA A 884 28.36 -24.98 14.00
CA ALA A 884 27.34 -23.94 14.20
C ALA A 884 26.32 -23.86 13.05
N ARG A 885 26.73 -24.21 11.82
CA ARG A 885 25.88 -24.13 10.62
C ARG A 885 25.09 -25.40 10.33
N TYR A 886 25.63 -26.57 10.66
CA TYR A 886 25.07 -27.87 10.24
C TYR A 886 24.68 -28.82 11.38
N ALA A 887 25.08 -28.54 12.62
CA ALA A 887 24.60 -29.34 13.75
C ALA A 887 23.19 -28.92 14.16
N SER A 888 22.26 -29.87 14.25
CA SER A 888 21.04 -29.70 15.07
C SER A 888 21.46 -29.34 16.50
N PRO A 889 20.77 -28.42 17.20
CA PRO A 889 21.26 -27.87 18.45
C PRO A 889 21.48 -28.99 19.50
N PRO A 890 22.69 -29.15 20.05
CA PRO A 890 22.88 -29.99 21.22
C PRO A 890 22.33 -29.25 22.44
N ALA A 891 21.62 -29.98 23.31
CA ALA A 891 21.20 -29.47 24.62
C ALA A 891 22.43 -28.96 25.39
N LEU A 892 22.47 -27.64 25.65
CA LEU A 892 23.43 -27.03 26.56
C LEU A 892 23.21 -27.62 27.96
N GLN A 893 24.22 -28.31 28.47
CA GLN A 893 24.26 -28.87 29.82
C GLN A 893 24.17 -27.75 30.85
N ALA A 894 23.02 -27.70 31.54
CA ALA A 894 22.85 -26.89 32.75
C ALA A 894 23.76 -27.43 33.86
N VAL A 895 24.64 -26.57 34.36
CA VAL A 895 25.42 -26.83 35.58
C VAL A 895 24.49 -26.68 36.78
N ALA A 896 24.51 -27.70 37.63
CA ALA A 896 23.63 -27.92 38.76
C ALA A 896 23.63 -26.79 39.80
N THR A 897 22.44 -26.46 40.31
CA THR A 897 22.27 -26.00 41.69
C THR A 897 21.14 -26.78 42.35
N GLU A 898 21.42 -27.27 43.56
CA GLU A 898 20.69 -28.31 44.28
C GLU A 898 19.37 -27.85 44.91
N ALA A 899 18.39 -28.75 44.77
CA ALA A 899 17.24 -29.07 45.62
C ALA A 899 16.99 -28.31 46.94
N ARG A 900 15.71 -27.93 47.13
CA ARG A 900 14.94 -28.40 48.30
C ARG A 900 13.54 -28.88 47.91
N ARG A 901 13.24 -30.05 48.47
CA ARG A 901 12.02 -30.87 48.38
C ARG A 901 10.89 -30.35 49.29
N ASP A 902 9.72 -30.92 48.99
CA ASP A 902 8.64 -31.38 49.88
C ASP A 902 7.49 -30.39 50.14
N CYS A 903 6.21 -30.80 50.10
CA CYS A 903 5.63 -32.14 50.04
C CYS A 903 4.14 -32.10 49.64
N CYS A 904 3.68 -33.24 49.10
CA CYS A 904 2.30 -33.77 49.02
C CYS A 904 1.35 -33.26 47.91
N ALA A 905 0.47 -34.06 47.29
CA ALA A 905 0.41 -35.50 46.97
C ALA A 905 -1.02 -35.77 46.45
N ASP A 906 -1.20 -35.96 45.15
CA ASP A 906 -2.21 -36.84 44.53
C ASP A 906 -2.14 -36.76 43.00
N GLY A 907 -1.84 -37.91 42.39
CA GLY A 907 -1.57 -38.01 40.96
C GLY A 907 -2.81 -38.30 40.12
N ALA A 908 -2.97 -37.52 39.06
CA ALA A 908 -3.49 -37.94 37.77
C ALA A 908 -2.96 -36.95 36.72
N ILE A 909 -2.07 -37.40 35.84
CA ILE A 909 -1.54 -36.60 34.71
C ILE A 909 -2.33 -36.99 33.45
N PRO A 910 -2.96 -36.01 32.79
CA PRO A 910 -3.03 -35.96 31.34
C PRO A 910 -2.24 -34.76 30.83
N ASP A 911 -1.31 -35.02 29.92
CA ASP A 911 -0.40 -34.05 29.31
C ASP A 911 -1.17 -32.90 28.64
N GLY A 912 -1.11 -31.74 29.29
CA GLY A 912 -1.54 -30.45 28.80
C GLY A 912 -0.40 -29.44 28.90
N GLU A 913 -0.39 -28.53 27.92
CA GLU A 913 0.29 -27.23 27.96
C GLU A 913 1.83 -27.23 27.87
N SER A 914 2.35 -27.29 26.64
CA SER A 914 3.60 -26.57 26.34
C SER A 914 3.29 -25.08 26.24
N LEU A 915 3.53 -24.37 27.34
CA LEU A 915 3.79 -22.93 27.36
C LEU A 915 4.88 -22.63 26.33
N VAL A 916 4.50 -22.10 25.16
CA VAL A 916 5.48 -21.51 24.23
C VAL A 916 5.87 -20.17 24.82
N CYS A 917 6.97 -20.17 25.58
CA CYS A 917 7.69 -18.96 25.99
C CYS A 917 7.90 -18.05 24.77
N GLN A 918 7.69 -16.74 24.98
CA GLN A 918 8.24 -15.72 24.08
C GLN A 918 9.72 -16.05 23.84
N PRO A 919 10.26 -15.90 22.60
CA PRO A 919 11.70 -15.98 22.44
C PRO A 919 12.28 -14.81 23.24
N GLU A 920 12.93 -15.13 24.37
CA GLU A 920 13.76 -14.17 25.09
C GLU A 920 14.73 -13.53 24.09
N SER A 921 14.95 -12.23 24.24
CA SER A 921 15.97 -11.50 23.48
C SER A 921 17.27 -12.28 23.52
N GLU A 922 17.73 -12.77 22.37
CA GLU A 922 18.99 -13.51 22.28
C GLU A 922 20.13 -12.65 22.82
N ASP A 923 20.86 -13.20 23.77
CA ASP A 923 22.03 -12.56 24.34
C ASP A 923 23.26 -12.62 23.41
N PHE A 924 24.20 -11.71 23.62
CA PHE A 924 25.34 -11.55 22.72
C PHE A 924 26.29 -12.77 22.75
N GLU A 925 26.37 -13.51 23.85
CA GLU A 925 27.19 -14.72 23.93
C GLU A 925 26.59 -15.86 23.09
N SER A 926 25.29 -16.11 23.26
CA SER A 926 24.53 -17.07 22.45
C SER A 926 24.64 -16.74 20.96
N PHE A 927 24.54 -15.45 20.60
CA PHE A 927 24.75 -15.00 19.23
C PHE A 927 26.15 -15.34 18.70
N ILE A 928 27.21 -15.06 19.48
CA ILE A 928 28.60 -15.35 19.09
C ILE A 928 28.78 -16.83 18.77
N PHE A 929 28.28 -17.71 19.64
CA PHE A 929 28.39 -19.15 19.45
C PHE A 929 27.58 -19.64 18.24
N ARG A 930 26.35 -19.17 18.09
CA ARG A 930 25.48 -19.55 16.97
C ARG A 930 26.04 -19.06 15.63
N THR A 931 26.63 -17.87 15.60
CA THR A 931 27.04 -17.23 14.35
C THR A 931 28.43 -17.65 13.90
N TRP A 932 29.41 -17.75 14.80
CA TRP A 932 30.80 -18.06 14.43
C TRP A 932 31.33 -19.38 14.98
N GLY A 933 30.56 -20.05 15.83
CA GLY A 933 30.97 -21.32 16.41
C GLY A 933 32.03 -21.18 17.51
N LYS A 934 32.30 -22.30 18.19
CA LYS A 934 33.13 -22.32 19.40
C LYS A 934 34.57 -21.87 19.18
N GLY A 935 35.19 -22.19 18.04
CA GLY A 935 36.57 -21.83 17.77
C GLY A 935 36.79 -20.31 17.66
N ILE A 936 36.04 -19.64 16.79
CA ILE A 936 36.13 -18.17 16.64
C ILE A 936 35.67 -17.46 17.93
N ALA A 937 34.66 -18.02 18.62
CA ALA A 937 34.23 -17.54 19.92
C ALA A 937 35.39 -17.52 20.94
N LEU A 938 36.10 -18.64 21.07
CA LEU A 938 37.20 -18.81 22.01
C LEU A 938 38.41 -17.93 21.71
N HIS A 939 38.86 -17.89 20.45
CA HIS A 939 40.14 -17.27 20.09
C HIS A 939 40.08 -15.75 19.88
N PHE A 940 38.88 -15.18 19.69
CA PHE A 940 38.76 -13.74 19.47
C PHE A 940 37.49 -13.14 20.06
N ALA A 941 36.30 -13.62 19.68
CA ALA A 941 35.08 -12.87 19.90
C ALA A 941 34.74 -12.71 21.39
N LEU A 942 34.84 -13.78 22.21
CA LEU A 942 34.61 -13.70 23.65
C LEU A 942 35.70 -12.88 24.37
N PRO A 943 37.01 -13.21 24.28
CA PRO A 943 38.03 -12.49 25.05
C PRO A 943 38.10 -11.01 24.69
N TYR A 944 37.95 -10.66 23.40
CA TYR A 944 37.94 -9.27 22.97
C TYR A 944 36.72 -8.49 23.52
N ASN A 945 35.51 -9.04 23.36
CA ASN A 945 34.30 -8.33 23.78
C ASN A 945 34.18 -8.27 25.31
N GLN A 946 34.58 -9.31 26.05
CA GLN A 946 34.62 -9.25 27.52
C GLN A 946 35.59 -8.17 28.00
N LYS A 947 36.73 -8.03 27.33
CA LYS A 947 37.72 -7.00 27.64
C LYS A 947 37.21 -5.60 27.32
N LEU A 948 36.61 -5.39 26.15
CA LEU A 948 36.03 -4.12 25.72
C LEU A 948 34.85 -3.72 26.62
N TRP A 949 33.83 -4.59 26.72
CA TRP A 949 32.56 -4.24 27.34
C TRP A 949 32.54 -4.37 28.86
N LYS A 950 33.54 -5.02 29.49
CA LYS A 950 33.63 -5.20 30.96
C LYS A 950 32.28 -5.61 31.58
N THR A 951 31.52 -6.42 30.85
CA THR A 951 30.14 -6.80 31.14
C THR A 951 29.96 -8.23 30.66
N PRO A 952 29.29 -9.11 31.43
CA PRO A 952 28.95 -10.45 30.96
C PRO A 952 28.14 -10.36 29.66
N LEU A 953 28.58 -11.05 28.62
CA LEU A 953 27.99 -10.93 27.28
C LEU A 953 26.55 -11.50 27.24
N VAL A 954 26.22 -12.43 28.13
CA VAL A 954 24.84 -12.88 28.39
C VAL A 954 23.87 -11.77 28.82
N ASN A 955 24.40 -10.68 29.39
CA ASN A 955 23.59 -9.54 29.83
C ASN A 955 23.46 -8.46 28.75
N MET A 956 24.11 -8.65 27.60
CA MET A 956 24.03 -7.74 26.47
C MET A 956 23.08 -8.29 25.41
N GLU A 957 22.22 -7.44 24.87
CA GLU A 957 21.37 -7.77 23.73
C GLU A 957 22.13 -7.57 22.39
N THR A 958 21.50 -7.99 21.29
CA THR A 958 22.13 -8.10 19.96
C THR A 958 21.67 -7.03 18.96
N SER A 959 20.74 -6.13 19.33
CA SER A 959 20.14 -5.14 18.42
C SER A 959 21.13 -4.13 17.84
N TRP A 960 22.25 -3.85 18.53
CA TRP A 960 23.28 -2.89 18.10
C TRP A 960 24.24 -3.43 17.03
N LEU A 961 24.20 -4.73 16.72
CA LEU A 961 25.15 -5.39 15.81
C LEU A 961 24.93 -5.04 14.33
N GLY A 962 23.73 -4.59 13.96
CA GLY A 962 23.29 -4.36 12.58
C GLY A 962 24.27 -3.56 11.72
N GLY A 963 24.96 -4.25 10.81
CA GLY A 963 25.89 -3.66 9.83
C GLY A 963 27.29 -3.29 10.35
N ARG A 964 27.58 -3.51 11.64
CA ARG A 964 28.85 -3.11 12.29
C ARG A 964 29.83 -4.25 12.45
N VAL A 965 29.29 -5.45 12.60
CA VAL A 965 30.08 -6.66 12.74
C VAL A 965 30.03 -7.44 11.42
N PRO A 966 31.17 -7.74 10.78
CA PRO A 966 31.19 -8.54 9.56
C PRO A 966 30.67 -9.96 9.80
N LEU A 967 29.76 -10.42 8.96
CA LEU A 967 29.15 -11.75 9.03
C LEU A 967 29.56 -12.55 7.78
N PRO A 968 30.80 -13.09 7.73
CA PRO A 968 31.19 -13.92 6.61
C PRO A 968 30.40 -15.22 6.60
N ASP A 969 30.12 -15.74 5.42
CA ASP A 969 29.60 -17.09 5.28
C ASP A 969 30.72 -18.14 5.48
N LEU A 970 30.32 -19.41 5.55
CA LEU A 970 31.27 -20.49 5.78
C LEU A 970 32.33 -20.60 4.68
N GLU A 971 31.98 -20.29 3.43
CA GLU A 971 32.91 -20.33 2.29
C GLU A 971 34.00 -19.25 2.46
N GLN A 972 33.63 -18.06 2.90
CA GLN A 972 34.55 -16.96 3.20
C GLN A 972 35.45 -17.28 4.39
N ILE A 973 34.94 -17.94 5.43
CA ILE A 973 35.74 -18.41 6.58
C ILE A 973 36.79 -19.43 6.12
N ILE A 974 36.39 -20.43 5.31
CA ILE A 974 37.30 -21.46 4.79
C ILE A 974 38.34 -20.86 3.85
N SER A 975 37.92 -19.99 2.92
CA SER A 975 38.83 -19.34 1.98
C SER A 975 39.86 -18.47 2.70
N GLY A 976 39.42 -17.72 3.72
CA GLY A 976 40.27 -16.91 4.57
C GLY A 976 41.22 -17.68 5.49
N ALA A 977 41.00 -18.99 5.66
CA ALA A 977 41.96 -19.90 6.31
C ALA A 977 43.02 -20.41 5.33
N LEU A 978 42.67 -20.58 4.05
CA LEU A 978 43.55 -21.13 3.02
C LEU A 978 44.50 -20.09 2.41
N ALA A 979 44.09 -18.83 2.35
CA ALA A 979 44.87 -17.76 1.76
C ALA A 979 44.71 -16.41 2.50
N PRO A 980 45.68 -15.50 2.41
CA PRO A 980 45.54 -14.13 2.90
C PRO A 980 44.36 -13.40 2.24
N LEU A 981 43.71 -12.50 2.98
CA LEU A 981 42.71 -11.59 2.41
C LEU A 981 43.36 -10.47 1.60
N ASP A 982 42.97 -10.33 0.34
CA ASP A 982 43.54 -9.34 -0.59
C ASP A 982 43.00 -7.90 -0.40
N LYS A 983 41.83 -7.72 0.25
CA LYS A 983 41.17 -6.40 0.38
C LYS A 983 40.54 -6.20 1.77
N PRO A 984 40.61 -4.98 2.35
CA PRO A 984 39.90 -4.67 3.58
C PRO A 984 38.38 -4.71 3.37
N VAL A 985 37.67 -5.29 4.35
CA VAL A 985 36.21 -5.50 4.32
C VAL A 985 35.51 -4.64 5.37
N GLY A 986 34.34 -4.08 5.04
CA GLY A 986 33.48 -3.30 5.95
C GLY A 986 33.23 -1.86 5.49
N PRO A 987 32.30 -1.13 6.16
CA PRO A 987 31.88 0.21 5.74
C PRO A 987 32.98 1.27 5.81
N ASN A 988 34.06 1.00 6.56
CA ASN A 988 35.24 1.85 6.69
C ASN A 988 36.47 1.26 5.98
N ALA A 989 36.30 0.39 4.98
CA ALA A 989 37.40 -0.19 4.20
C ALA A 989 38.26 0.90 3.51
N ARG A 990 37.64 2.04 3.20
CA ARG A 990 38.29 3.31 2.91
C ARG A 990 37.82 4.33 3.94
N PHE A 991 38.72 5.15 4.45
CA PHE A 991 38.40 6.19 5.43
C PHE A 991 39.19 7.47 5.14
N GLY A 992 38.69 8.59 5.64
CA GLY A 992 39.30 9.90 5.60
C GLY A 992 39.81 10.33 6.98
N TYR A 993 40.77 11.23 7.00
CA TYR A 993 41.24 11.89 8.22
C TYR A 993 41.74 13.32 7.88
N PRO A 994 41.64 14.33 8.76
CA PRO A 994 42.16 15.66 8.45
C PRO A 994 43.67 15.66 8.21
N LEU A 995 44.15 16.37 7.18
CA LEU A 995 45.59 16.45 6.91
C LEU A 995 46.34 17.14 8.05
N ARG A 996 45.78 18.18 8.68
CA ARG A 996 46.40 18.95 9.76
C ARG A 996 45.38 19.24 10.86
N GLY A 997 45.87 19.39 12.09
CA GLY A 997 45.06 19.77 13.26
C GLY A 997 44.27 18.63 13.90
N GLY A 998 44.54 17.37 13.50
CA GLY A 998 43.82 16.21 14.02
C GLY A 998 42.32 16.24 13.74
N PHE A 999 41.55 15.40 14.42
CA PHE A 999 40.09 15.38 14.28
C PHE A 999 39.42 16.66 14.81
N GLN A 1000 40.11 17.42 15.66
CA GLN A 1000 39.72 18.77 16.10
C GLN A 1000 39.43 19.71 14.91
N ALA A 1001 40.25 19.64 13.85
CA ALA A 1001 40.08 20.50 12.67
C ALA A 1001 38.70 20.34 12.01
N LEU A 1002 38.13 19.13 12.04
CA LEU A 1002 36.79 18.89 11.51
C LEU A 1002 35.71 19.54 12.39
N MET A 1003 35.92 19.59 13.71
CA MET A 1003 34.99 20.22 14.65
C MET A 1003 35.06 21.74 14.54
N GLU A 1004 36.27 22.30 14.45
CA GLU A 1004 36.49 23.74 14.26
C GLU A 1004 36.03 24.24 12.90
N GLY A 1005 36.03 23.38 11.88
CA GLY A 1005 35.48 23.66 10.56
C GLY A 1005 34.02 24.12 10.59
N PHE A 1006 33.25 23.82 11.65
CA PHE A 1006 31.88 24.33 11.79
C PHE A 1006 31.85 25.83 12.13
N LEU A 1007 32.83 26.34 12.88
CA LEU A 1007 32.79 27.68 13.49
C LEU A 1007 32.58 28.81 12.46
N PRO A 1008 33.25 28.84 11.29
CA PRO A 1008 33.03 29.87 10.28
C PRO A 1008 31.63 29.84 9.65
N HIS A 1009 30.90 28.74 9.84
CA HIS A 1009 29.60 28.49 9.23
C HIS A 1009 28.43 28.52 10.23
N LEU A 1010 28.69 28.75 11.53
CA LEU A 1010 27.65 28.87 12.54
C LEU A 1010 26.96 30.24 12.46
N ASP A 1011 25.64 30.21 12.25
CA ASP A 1011 24.76 31.39 12.33
C ASP A 1011 24.03 31.47 13.69
N CYS A 1012 24.36 30.57 14.64
CA CYS A 1012 23.85 30.56 16.00
C CYS A 1012 24.84 31.22 16.99
N THR A 1013 24.37 31.58 18.19
CA THR A 1013 25.27 32.03 19.27
C THR A 1013 25.93 30.81 19.92
N LEU A 1014 27.25 30.80 20.06
CA LEU A 1014 28.01 29.78 20.76
C LEU A 1014 28.66 30.37 22.01
N GLU A 1015 28.36 29.83 23.20
CA GLU A 1015 28.99 30.21 24.46
C GLU A 1015 29.86 29.08 25.01
N MET A 1016 31.15 29.35 25.12
CA MET A 1016 32.15 28.46 25.69
C MET A 1016 32.28 28.69 27.20
N GLU A 1017 32.89 27.74 27.91
CA GLU A 1017 33.03 27.77 29.38
C GLU A 1017 31.68 27.94 30.13
N ALA A 1018 30.58 27.57 29.48
CA ALA A 1018 29.20 27.70 29.94
C ALA A 1018 28.72 26.38 30.60
N GLY A 1019 29.26 26.07 31.78
CA GLY A 1019 28.92 24.86 32.51
C GLY A 1019 27.50 24.91 33.10
N VAL A 1020 26.60 24.03 32.68
CA VAL A 1020 25.25 23.88 33.26
C VAL A 1020 25.32 23.25 34.65
N SER A 1021 24.74 23.91 35.65
CA SER A 1021 24.68 23.42 37.03
C SER A 1021 23.32 22.84 37.41
N GLU A 1022 22.23 23.34 36.82
CA GLU A 1022 20.86 22.88 37.11
C GLU A 1022 19.92 23.07 35.92
N ILE A 1023 19.01 22.12 35.70
CA ILE A 1023 17.96 22.18 34.68
C ILE A 1023 16.60 22.03 35.35
N GLN A 1024 15.68 22.93 35.06
CA GLN A 1024 14.33 22.93 35.60
C GLN A 1024 13.30 22.81 34.46
N PRO A 1025 12.91 21.57 34.07
CA PRO A 1025 12.13 21.34 32.86
C PRO A 1025 10.74 22.00 32.87
N LEU A 1026 10.05 21.96 34.01
CA LEU A 1026 8.72 22.58 34.18
C LEU A 1026 8.76 24.11 34.03
N GLN A 1027 9.86 24.74 34.44
CA GLN A 1027 10.07 26.19 34.31
C GLN A 1027 10.79 26.55 33.00
N ARG A 1028 11.15 25.54 32.18
CA ARG A 1028 11.97 25.65 30.97
C ARG A 1028 13.18 26.55 31.15
N ARG A 1029 13.91 26.28 32.23
CA ARG A 1029 15.03 27.11 32.69
C ARG A 1029 16.29 26.28 32.87
N VAL A 1030 17.43 26.84 32.46
CA VAL A 1030 18.78 26.29 32.67
C VAL A 1030 19.61 27.32 33.44
N LEU A 1031 20.26 26.88 34.52
CA LEU A 1031 21.19 27.67 35.34
C LEU A 1031 22.62 27.24 35.03
N LEU A 1032 23.49 28.23 34.78
CA LEU A 1032 24.92 28.02 34.61
C LEU A 1032 25.67 28.17 35.93
N SER A 1033 26.86 27.58 35.98
CA SER A 1033 27.74 27.54 37.15
C SER A 1033 28.24 28.94 37.57
N ASP A 1034 28.24 29.89 36.64
CA ASP A 1034 28.58 31.31 36.87
C ASP A 1034 27.37 32.15 37.32
N GLY A 1035 26.20 31.54 37.48
CA GLY A 1035 24.95 32.17 37.92
C GLY A 1035 24.06 32.71 36.80
N ARG A 1036 24.49 32.68 35.53
CA ARG A 1036 23.64 33.08 34.39
C ARG A 1036 22.48 32.09 34.20
N GLN A 1037 21.35 32.61 33.73
CA GLN A 1037 20.12 31.84 33.52
C GLN A 1037 19.60 32.01 32.10
N PHE A 1038 19.21 30.88 31.49
CA PHE A 1038 18.57 30.83 30.18
C PHE A 1038 17.16 30.26 30.32
N HIS A 1039 16.19 30.93 29.72
CA HIS A 1039 14.86 30.37 29.50
C HIS A 1039 14.77 29.90 28.05
N TYR A 1040 14.15 28.76 27.79
CA TYR A 1040 14.08 28.19 26.44
C TYR A 1040 12.65 27.86 26.01
N ASP A 1041 12.35 28.02 24.73
CA ASP A 1041 11.11 27.50 24.15
C ASP A 1041 11.22 26.00 23.84
N GLN A 1042 12.36 25.61 23.27
CA GLN A 1042 12.74 24.24 22.97
C GLN A 1042 14.21 24.03 23.36
N MET A 1043 14.57 22.81 23.78
CA MET A 1043 15.94 22.46 24.13
C MET A 1043 16.38 21.21 23.39
N ILE A 1044 17.58 21.24 22.79
CA ILE A 1044 18.26 20.06 22.24
C ILE A 1044 19.37 19.69 23.22
N SER A 1045 19.29 18.51 23.83
CA SER A 1045 20.36 18.00 24.69
C SER A 1045 21.24 17.04 23.90
N THR A 1046 22.56 17.24 24.00
CA THR A 1046 23.57 16.27 23.58
C THR A 1046 24.37 15.67 24.76
N LEU A 1047 24.00 16.06 25.99
CA LEU A 1047 24.60 15.55 27.23
C LEU A 1047 24.34 14.05 27.41
N PRO A 1048 25.21 13.33 28.15
CA PRO A 1048 24.89 11.98 28.60
C PRO A 1048 23.56 11.92 29.34
N LEU A 1049 22.69 10.99 28.94
CA LEU A 1049 21.31 10.91 29.45
C LEU A 1049 21.21 10.80 30.99
N PRO A 1050 22.05 10.00 31.69
CA PRO A 1050 22.08 9.99 33.15
C PRO A 1050 22.49 11.34 33.74
N GLU A 1051 23.43 12.04 33.10
CA GLU A 1051 23.92 13.34 33.55
C GLU A 1051 22.86 14.43 33.36
N LEU A 1052 22.15 14.41 32.23
CA LEU A 1052 21.02 15.29 31.97
C LEU A 1052 19.96 15.17 33.07
N VAL A 1053 19.59 13.93 33.43
CA VAL A 1053 18.62 13.67 34.51
C VAL A 1053 19.21 14.03 35.88
N ARG A 1054 20.51 13.84 36.10
CA ARG A 1054 21.20 14.27 37.34
C ARG A 1054 21.13 15.78 37.54
N LEU A 1055 21.36 16.56 36.48
CA LEU A 1055 21.25 18.03 36.49
C LEU A 1055 19.81 18.52 36.75
N MET A 1056 18.81 17.67 36.51
CA MET A 1056 17.42 17.94 36.90
C MET A 1056 17.12 17.59 38.36
N GLY A 1057 17.88 16.68 38.98
CA GLY A 1057 17.69 16.30 40.38
C GLY A 1057 16.24 15.94 40.71
N SER A 1058 15.69 16.54 41.77
CA SER A 1058 14.30 16.34 42.19
C SER A 1058 13.24 16.91 41.24
N PHE A 1059 13.63 17.68 40.22
CA PHE A 1059 12.71 18.15 39.18
C PHE A 1059 12.33 17.05 38.18
N ALA A 1060 13.06 15.92 38.15
CA ALA A 1060 12.68 14.72 37.42
C ALA A 1060 11.87 13.75 38.30
N PRO A 1061 10.83 13.06 37.79
CA PRO A 1061 10.11 12.04 38.54
C PRO A 1061 11.01 10.91 39.04
N GLU A 1062 10.69 10.33 40.20
CA GLU A 1062 11.50 9.26 40.81
C GLU A 1062 11.72 8.06 39.86
N ALA A 1063 10.70 7.70 39.09
CA ALA A 1063 10.79 6.63 38.09
C ALA A 1063 11.82 6.96 36.98
N VAL A 1064 11.87 8.22 36.52
CA VAL A 1064 12.84 8.71 35.53
C VAL A 1064 14.25 8.72 36.12
N GLN A 1065 14.39 9.18 37.37
CA GLN A 1065 15.67 9.14 38.09
C GLN A 1065 16.19 7.69 38.25
N LYS A 1066 15.30 6.75 38.58
CA LYS A 1066 15.65 5.33 38.73
C LYS A 1066 16.06 4.70 37.40
N ALA A 1067 15.30 4.95 36.34
CA ALA A 1067 15.63 4.47 35.00
C ALA A 1067 16.98 5.02 34.52
N ALA A 1068 17.25 6.32 34.76
CA ALA A 1068 18.52 6.94 34.40
C ALA A 1068 19.71 6.31 35.14
N LYS A 1069 19.56 5.96 36.41
CA LYS A 1069 20.60 5.26 37.22
C LYS A 1069 20.85 3.82 36.77
N GLN A 1070 19.90 3.20 36.06
CA GLN A 1070 20.04 1.84 35.55
C GLN A 1070 20.75 1.78 34.20
N LEU A 1071 20.89 2.90 33.49
CA LEU A 1071 21.59 2.96 32.22
C LEU A 1071 23.10 2.68 32.39
N ARG A 1072 23.60 1.68 31.66
CA ARG A 1072 24.99 1.24 31.74
C ARG A 1072 25.86 1.82 30.62
N HIS A 1073 27.11 2.10 30.96
CA HIS A 1073 28.13 2.62 30.05
C HIS A 1073 29.51 2.09 30.44
N ILE A 1074 30.47 2.24 29.53
CA ILE A 1074 31.89 1.93 29.73
C ILE A 1074 32.71 3.19 29.52
N SER A 1075 33.70 3.37 30.39
CA SER A 1075 34.68 4.45 30.33
C SER A 1075 35.92 3.99 29.58
N VAL A 1076 36.62 4.93 28.93
CA VAL A 1076 37.89 4.66 28.26
C VAL A 1076 38.96 5.60 28.81
N ARG A 1077 40.10 5.03 29.17
CA ARG A 1077 41.35 5.76 29.43
C ARG A 1077 42.27 5.55 28.23
N CYS A 1078 42.75 6.64 27.66
CA CYS A 1078 43.71 6.64 26.57
C CYS A 1078 45.08 7.04 27.11
N VAL A 1079 46.12 6.28 26.75
CA VAL A 1079 47.52 6.67 26.95
C VAL A 1079 48.10 7.00 25.59
N ASN A 1080 48.48 8.26 25.40
CA ASN A 1080 49.12 8.76 24.19
C ASN A 1080 50.63 8.69 24.36
N LEU A 1081 51.33 8.11 23.39
CA LEU A 1081 52.78 7.95 23.40
C LEU A 1081 53.39 8.52 22.12
N GLY A 1082 54.30 9.48 22.27
CA GLY A 1082 55.15 9.99 21.20
C GLY A 1082 56.51 9.31 21.26
N ILE A 1083 56.83 8.51 20.24
CA ILE A 1083 58.06 7.71 20.21
C ILE A 1083 59.10 8.42 19.32
N GLY A 1084 60.36 8.46 19.75
CA GLY A 1084 61.51 9.04 19.04
C GLY A 1084 62.02 8.17 17.89
N ARG A 1085 61.13 7.43 17.22
CA ARG A 1085 61.43 6.59 16.06
C ARG A 1085 60.30 6.63 15.04
N ALA A 1086 60.63 7.03 13.82
CA ALA A 1086 59.68 7.03 12.71
C ALA A 1086 59.34 5.60 12.22
N ASN A 1087 58.22 5.48 11.49
CA ASN A 1087 57.81 4.26 10.77
C ASN A 1087 57.72 3.01 11.65
N ILE A 1088 57.11 3.13 12.83
CA ILE A 1088 56.94 2.01 13.78
C ILE A 1088 56.11 0.87 13.18
N SER A 1089 55.04 1.20 12.48
CA SER A 1089 54.15 0.25 11.83
C SER A 1089 53.50 0.90 10.62
N ASP A 1090 53.00 0.09 9.69
CA ASP A 1090 52.19 0.50 8.53
C ASP A 1090 50.67 0.46 8.81
N LYS A 1091 50.28 0.04 10.01
CA LYS A 1091 48.89 -0.22 10.40
C LYS A 1091 48.21 1.05 10.88
N HIS A 1092 46.89 1.12 10.75
CA HIS A 1092 46.10 2.23 11.29
C HIS A 1092 45.59 1.94 12.69
N TRP A 1093 45.12 0.72 12.95
CA TRP A 1093 44.78 0.28 14.31
C TRP A 1093 44.85 -1.24 14.47
N ILE A 1094 45.07 -1.66 15.71
CA ILE A 1094 45.29 -3.05 16.08
C ILE A 1094 44.40 -3.41 17.27
N TYR A 1095 43.70 -4.54 17.18
CA TYR A 1095 42.89 -5.12 18.26
C TYR A 1095 43.67 -6.16 19.05
N TYR A 1096 43.54 -6.15 20.38
CA TYR A 1096 44.29 -7.00 21.30
C TYR A 1096 43.35 -7.81 22.22
N PRO A 1097 42.90 -9.01 21.82
CA PRO A 1097 42.09 -9.91 22.66
C PRO A 1097 42.84 -10.47 23.88
N GLY A 1098 44.19 -10.54 23.82
CA GLY A 1098 45.01 -11.16 24.87
C GLY A 1098 45.15 -10.35 26.17
N ASN A 1099 46.13 -10.69 27.01
CA ASN A 1099 46.28 -10.17 28.38
C ASN A 1099 46.97 -8.79 28.51
N THR A 1100 46.89 -7.91 27.51
CA THR A 1100 47.34 -6.51 27.63
C THR A 1100 46.34 -5.65 28.40
N LEU A 1101 46.74 -4.47 28.90
CA LEU A 1101 45.77 -3.50 29.42
C LEU A 1101 44.87 -2.92 28.32
N PHE A 1102 45.47 -2.49 27.21
CA PHE A 1102 44.73 -1.94 26.08
C PHE A 1102 43.98 -3.03 25.32
N HIS A 1103 42.78 -2.69 24.86
CA HIS A 1103 42.01 -3.53 23.93
C HIS A 1103 42.28 -3.12 22.47
N ARG A 1104 42.71 -1.88 22.25
CA ARG A 1104 43.03 -1.34 20.93
C ARG A 1104 44.20 -0.35 21.01
N ILE A 1105 45.05 -0.36 19.99
CA ILE A 1105 46.00 0.74 19.73
C ILE A 1105 45.60 1.41 18.41
N PHE A 1106 45.48 2.73 18.43
CA PHE A 1106 45.31 3.55 17.24
C PHE A 1106 46.65 4.22 16.89
N LEU A 1107 47.15 3.95 15.69
CA LEU A 1107 48.44 4.45 15.21
C LEU A 1107 48.19 5.76 14.48
N GLN A 1108 47.93 6.82 15.26
CA GLN A 1108 47.52 8.14 14.79
C GLN A 1108 48.46 8.70 13.73
N GLY A 1109 49.77 8.44 13.87
CA GLY A 1109 50.79 8.85 12.93
C GLY A 1109 50.59 8.37 11.48
N ASN A 1110 49.82 7.29 11.26
CA ASN A 1110 49.47 6.80 9.94
C ASN A 1110 48.12 7.33 9.44
N ALA A 1111 47.33 7.99 10.28
CA ALA A 1111 46.09 8.63 9.85
C ALA A 1111 46.37 9.91 9.04
N SER A 1112 47.44 10.63 9.37
CA SER A 1112 47.96 11.75 8.58
C SER A 1112 49.48 11.89 8.73
N PRO A 1113 50.21 12.20 7.64
CA PRO A 1113 51.64 12.46 7.70
C PRO A 1113 52.04 13.68 8.55
N HIS A 1114 51.10 14.57 8.89
CA HIS A 1114 51.38 15.75 9.72
C HIS A 1114 51.06 15.57 11.20
N CYS A 1115 50.63 14.38 11.64
CA CYS A 1115 50.41 14.10 13.07
C CYS A 1115 51.72 13.81 13.83
N ASN A 1116 52.84 13.62 13.12
CA ASN A 1116 54.14 13.31 13.71
C ASN A 1116 55.16 14.42 13.43
N PRO A 1117 56.05 14.72 14.39
CA PRO A 1117 57.26 15.49 14.11
C PRO A 1117 58.28 14.65 13.32
N GLU A 1118 59.26 15.31 12.72
CA GLU A 1118 60.34 14.64 11.98
C GLU A 1118 61.07 13.64 12.88
N GLY A 1119 61.21 12.38 12.42
CA GLY A 1119 61.88 11.31 13.17
C GLY A 1119 61.03 10.65 14.27
N GLY A 1120 59.81 11.15 14.55
CA GLY A 1120 58.93 10.61 15.59
C GLY A 1120 57.73 9.81 15.05
N PHE A 1121 57.06 9.06 15.92
CA PHE A 1121 55.78 8.39 15.63
C PHE A 1121 54.84 8.35 16.84
N GLY A 1122 53.60 8.82 16.67
CA GLY A 1122 52.58 8.87 17.70
C GLY A 1122 51.58 7.70 17.65
N LEU A 1123 51.25 7.15 18.82
CA LEU A 1123 50.22 6.13 19.00
C LEU A 1123 49.38 6.37 20.25
N THR A 1124 48.13 5.88 20.24
CA THR A 1124 47.17 5.99 21.34
C THR A 1124 46.71 4.60 21.75
N CYS A 1125 46.94 4.23 23.01
CA CYS A 1125 46.51 2.99 23.61
C CYS A 1125 45.17 3.18 24.34
N GLU A 1126 44.13 2.46 23.93
CA GLU A 1126 42.78 2.58 24.49
C GLU A 1126 42.49 1.44 25.49
N MET A 1127 42.08 1.80 26.70
CA MET A 1127 41.82 0.87 27.80
C MET A 1127 40.43 1.13 28.39
N THR A 1128 39.59 0.10 28.49
CA THR A 1128 38.26 0.24 29.07
C THR A 1128 38.26 -0.05 30.56
N TYR A 1129 37.43 0.69 31.29
CA TYR A 1129 37.20 0.49 32.72
C TYR A 1129 35.77 0.85 33.12
N ARG A 1130 35.40 0.46 34.34
CA ARG A 1130 34.17 0.85 35.01
C ARG A 1130 34.49 1.23 36.45
N ASP A 1131 33.62 2.00 37.10
CA ASP A 1131 33.81 2.38 38.51
C ASP A 1131 33.91 1.16 39.43
N ASP A 1132 33.18 0.09 39.13
CA ASP A 1132 33.21 -1.18 39.86
C ASP A 1132 34.28 -2.17 39.33
N GLN A 1133 34.97 -1.83 38.26
CA GLN A 1133 36.10 -2.58 37.70
C GLN A 1133 37.18 -1.62 37.19
N PRO A 1134 37.90 -0.94 38.11
CA PRO A 1134 38.88 0.09 37.76
C PRO A 1134 40.13 -0.50 37.11
N LEU A 1135 40.94 0.37 36.49
CA LEU A 1135 42.28 0.01 36.02
C LEU A 1135 43.19 -0.34 37.21
N PRO A 1136 44.22 -1.18 37.02
CA PRO A 1136 45.07 -1.63 38.11
C PRO A 1136 45.99 -0.53 38.68
N CYS A 1137 46.14 0.57 37.97
CA CYS A 1137 46.95 1.73 38.33
C CYS A 1137 46.44 2.97 37.55
N GLU A 1138 46.88 4.16 37.95
CA GLU A 1138 46.52 5.46 37.36
C GLU A 1138 47.78 6.36 37.29
N GLY A 1139 47.74 7.41 36.46
CA GLY A 1139 48.85 8.37 36.33
C GLY A 1139 50.11 7.72 35.74
N ASP A 1140 51.28 8.20 36.15
CA ASP A 1140 52.57 7.75 35.64
C ASP A 1140 52.75 6.22 35.69
N ALA A 1141 52.24 5.55 36.74
CA ALA A 1141 52.29 4.10 36.86
C ALA A 1141 51.47 3.36 35.77
N LEU A 1142 50.36 3.97 35.32
CA LEU A 1142 49.57 3.45 34.21
C LEU A 1142 50.31 3.63 32.88
N ILE A 1143 50.95 4.77 32.68
CA ILE A 1143 51.79 5.05 31.51
C ILE A 1143 52.93 4.03 31.42
N GLU A 1144 53.69 3.84 32.50
CA GLU A 1144 54.79 2.87 32.57
C GLU A 1144 54.31 1.44 32.25
N ARG A 1145 53.16 1.05 32.83
CA ARG A 1145 52.57 -0.27 32.55
C ARG A 1145 52.12 -0.40 31.10
N CYS A 1146 51.58 0.66 30.50
CA CYS A 1146 51.17 0.67 29.10
C CYS A 1146 52.39 0.53 28.18
N ILE A 1147 53.50 1.23 28.46
CA ILE A 1147 54.77 1.11 27.74
C ILE A 1147 55.30 -0.33 27.83
N ALA A 1148 55.29 -0.93 29.04
CA ALA A 1148 55.72 -2.31 29.22
C ALA A 1148 54.87 -3.31 28.41
N ASP A 1149 53.56 -3.11 28.33
CA ASP A 1149 52.68 -3.92 27.49
C ASP A 1149 52.93 -3.70 25.99
N CYS A 1150 53.26 -2.47 25.56
CA CYS A 1150 53.64 -2.17 24.18
C CYS A 1150 54.95 -2.86 23.78
N ILE A 1151 55.96 -2.86 24.65
CA ILE A 1151 57.21 -3.60 24.44
C ILE A 1151 56.92 -5.11 24.37
N ARG A 1152 56.07 -5.62 25.26
CA ARG A 1152 55.73 -7.05 25.33
C ARG A 1152 55.04 -7.58 24.07
N VAL A 1153 54.18 -6.79 23.44
CA VAL A 1153 53.54 -7.16 22.16
C VAL A 1153 54.37 -6.77 20.94
N GLY A 1154 55.58 -6.23 21.15
CA GLY A 1154 56.52 -5.87 20.09
C GLY A 1154 56.08 -4.72 19.19
N ILE A 1155 55.19 -3.82 19.66
CA ILE A 1155 54.85 -2.62 18.88
C ILE A 1155 55.93 -1.53 19.03
N ILE A 1156 56.67 -1.50 20.13
CA ILE A 1156 57.86 -0.66 20.35
C ILE A 1156 58.98 -1.49 20.97
N ASN A 1157 60.22 -1.03 20.85
CA ASN A 1157 61.39 -1.67 21.43
C ASN A 1157 61.70 -1.08 22.82
N ALA A 1158 62.47 -1.82 23.63
CA ALA A 1158 62.86 -1.36 24.97
C ALA A 1158 63.86 -0.18 24.96
N ASP A 1159 64.56 0.03 23.84
CA ASP A 1159 65.51 1.12 23.62
C ASP A 1159 64.91 2.32 22.84
N ASP A 1160 63.62 2.26 22.48
CA ASP A 1160 62.92 3.40 21.88
C ASP A 1160 62.75 4.54 22.90
N GLU A 1161 63.13 5.75 22.49
CA GLU A 1161 62.93 6.96 23.31
C GLU A 1161 61.43 7.33 23.37
N ILE A 1162 60.89 7.55 24.57
CA ILE A 1162 59.56 8.12 24.76
C ILE A 1162 59.71 9.64 24.88
N VAL A 1163 59.37 10.36 23.81
CA VAL A 1163 59.52 11.82 23.71
C VAL A 1163 58.43 12.53 24.52
N THR A 1164 57.20 12.02 24.46
CA THR A 1164 56.11 12.48 25.32
C THR A 1164 55.14 11.35 25.65
N ALA A 1165 54.48 11.47 26.80
CA ALA A 1165 53.38 10.60 27.22
C ALA A 1165 52.30 11.42 27.94
N SER A 1166 51.03 11.15 27.62
CA SER A 1166 49.90 11.80 28.28
C SER A 1166 48.69 10.88 28.42
N GLU A 1167 47.78 11.24 29.32
CA GLU A 1167 46.53 10.53 29.55
C GLU A 1167 45.32 11.38 29.14
N VAL A 1168 44.31 10.71 28.57
CA VAL A 1168 42.98 11.28 28.33
C VAL A 1168 41.92 10.36 28.91
N ASP A 1169 41.04 10.90 29.75
CA ASP A 1169 39.95 10.15 30.37
C ASP A 1169 38.60 10.47 29.72
N MET A 1170 37.85 9.41 29.38
CA MET A 1170 36.54 9.47 28.75
C MET A 1170 35.51 8.68 29.60
N PRO A 1171 34.85 9.33 30.58
CA PRO A 1171 33.94 8.66 31.51
C PRO A 1171 32.67 8.12 30.82
N TYR A 1172 32.24 8.72 29.72
CA TYR A 1172 31.19 8.16 28.87
C TYR A 1172 31.78 7.89 27.50
N ALA A 1173 32.28 6.68 27.29
CA ALA A 1173 32.83 6.27 25.99
C ALA A 1173 31.84 5.37 25.25
N TYR A 1174 31.47 4.22 25.81
CA TYR A 1174 30.55 3.27 25.17
C TYR A 1174 29.23 3.14 25.91
N VAL A 1175 28.12 3.16 25.17
CA VAL A 1175 26.79 2.83 25.70
C VAL A 1175 26.61 1.32 25.69
N VAL A 1176 26.18 0.74 26.81
CA VAL A 1176 25.94 -0.71 26.92
C VAL A 1176 24.47 -1.00 26.58
N TYR A 1177 24.27 -1.94 25.67
CA TYR A 1177 22.96 -2.45 25.27
C TYR A 1177 22.61 -3.65 26.14
N ASP A 1178 22.15 -3.38 27.36
CA ASP A 1178 21.59 -4.41 28.23
C ASP A 1178 20.09 -4.61 27.98
N HIS A 1179 19.54 -5.70 28.50
CA HIS A 1179 18.12 -6.06 28.31
C HIS A 1179 17.12 -5.05 28.91
N GLN A 1180 17.55 -4.11 29.76
CA GLN A 1180 16.69 -3.09 30.38
C GLN A 1180 16.79 -1.73 29.69
N ARG A 1181 17.81 -1.52 28.86
CA ARG A 1181 18.14 -0.25 28.19
C ARG A 1181 16.93 0.35 27.47
N THR A 1182 16.28 -0.42 26.60
CA THR A 1182 15.19 0.08 25.75
C THR A 1182 14.03 0.61 26.58
N ALA A 1183 13.63 -0.10 27.64
CA ALA A 1183 12.56 0.34 28.54
C ALA A 1183 12.96 1.64 29.27
N ASN A 1184 14.18 1.71 29.80
CA ASN A 1184 14.69 2.87 30.52
C ASN A 1184 14.82 4.11 29.63
N VAL A 1185 15.40 3.98 28.44
CA VAL A 1185 15.54 5.08 27.47
C VAL A 1185 14.17 5.57 27.01
N THR A 1186 13.23 4.66 26.74
CA THR A 1186 11.87 5.03 26.31
C THR A 1186 11.14 5.82 27.37
N LEU A 1187 11.22 5.40 28.65
CA LEU A 1187 10.61 6.11 29.77
C LEU A 1187 11.16 7.54 29.90
N ILE A 1188 12.49 7.69 29.88
CA ILE A 1188 13.15 8.99 30.03
C ILE A 1188 12.83 9.90 28.83
N ARG A 1189 12.96 9.38 27.59
CA ARG A 1189 12.70 10.12 26.35
C ARG A 1189 11.26 10.63 26.30
N SER A 1190 10.30 9.77 26.62
CA SER A 1190 8.88 10.13 26.59
C SER A 1190 8.58 11.27 27.56
N TRP A 1191 9.13 11.22 28.78
CA TRP A 1191 8.96 12.31 29.75
C TRP A 1191 9.64 13.60 29.29
N LEU A 1192 10.89 13.56 28.83
CA LEU A 1192 11.62 14.75 28.37
C LEU A 1192 10.95 15.45 27.19
N ALA A 1193 10.38 14.69 26.26
CA ALA A 1193 9.63 15.25 25.12
C ALA A 1193 8.44 16.11 25.57
N THR A 1194 7.72 15.71 26.63
CA THR A 1194 6.62 16.53 27.19
C THR A 1194 7.09 17.88 27.75
N GLN A 1195 8.38 18.00 28.06
CA GLN A 1195 9.00 19.21 28.62
C GLN A 1195 9.65 20.09 27.53
N GLY A 1196 9.50 19.75 26.26
CA GLY A 1196 10.16 20.45 25.14
C GLY A 1196 11.67 20.18 25.08
N ILE A 1197 12.12 19.02 25.57
CA ILE A 1197 13.52 18.62 25.60
C ILE A 1197 13.72 17.45 24.62
N HIS A 1198 14.50 17.69 23.58
CA HIS A 1198 14.79 16.75 22.50
C HIS A 1198 16.16 16.13 22.71
N LEU A 1199 16.21 14.80 22.77
CA LEU A 1199 17.46 14.06 22.91
C LEU A 1199 18.09 13.88 21.53
N SER A 1200 19.37 14.19 21.40
CA SER A 1200 20.10 13.97 20.15
C SER A 1200 21.54 13.54 20.38
N GLY A 1201 22.01 12.56 19.60
CA GLY A 1201 23.41 12.14 19.58
C GLY A 1201 23.74 10.99 20.54
N ARG A 1202 24.98 10.49 20.46
CA ARG A 1202 25.46 9.24 21.07
C ARG A 1202 25.01 9.07 22.51
N TYR A 1203 25.31 10.06 23.35
CA TYR A 1203 25.09 9.93 24.80
C TYR A 1203 23.73 10.44 25.25
N SER A 1204 23.06 11.30 24.48
CA SER A 1204 21.74 11.79 24.89
C SER A 1204 20.63 10.83 24.47
N GLU A 1205 20.74 10.22 23.29
CA GLU A 1205 19.81 9.19 22.83
C GLU A 1205 20.14 7.81 23.42
N TRP A 1206 21.30 7.71 24.06
CA TRP A 1206 21.86 6.48 24.61
C TRP A 1206 22.03 5.41 23.54
N GLU A 1207 22.54 5.82 22.36
CA GLU A 1207 22.77 4.98 21.19
C GLU A 1207 24.25 4.96 20.83
N TYR A 1208 24.76 3.85 20.32
CA TYR A 1208 26.13 3.78 19.84
C TYR A 1208 26.22 4.46 18.46
N TYR A 1209 26.80 5.67 18.39
CA TYR A 1209 26.98 6.44 17.14
C TYR A 1209 28.46 6.65 16.77
N ASN A 1210 28.72 6.77 15.46
CA ASN A 1210 29.95 7.34 14.93
C ASN A 1210 29.73 8.84 14.65
N SER A 1211 30.77 9.56 14.21
CA SER A 1211 30.69 11.01 13.95
C SER A 1211 29.68 11.38 12.84
N ASP A 1212 29.56 10.57 11.79
CA ASP A 1212 28.59 10.78 10.71
C ASP A 1212 27.14 10.69 11.21
N HIS A 1213 26.82 9.65 11.99
CA HIS A 1213 25.53 9.53 12.67
C HIS A 1213 25.29 10.67 13.66
N ALA A 1214 26.33 11.14 14.35
CA ALA A 1214 26.24 12.27 15.27
C ALA A 1214 25.90 13.58 14.55
N PHE A 1215 26.46 13.84 13.36
CA PHE A 1215 26.08 14.98 12.52
C PHE A 1215 24.63 14.87 12.05
N LEU A 1216 24.23 13.71 11.52
CA LEU A 1216 22.86 13.49 11.06
C LEU A 1216 21.84 13.61 12.21
N ALA A 1217 22.18 13.17 13.43
CA ALA A 1217 21.35 13.38 14.61
C ALA A 1217 21.19 14.87 14.95
N GLY A 1218 22.27 15.66 14.85
CA GLY A 1218 22.24 17.10 15.05
C GLY A 1218 21.32 17.80 14.06
N LYS A 1219 21.48 17.49 12.76
CA LYS A 1219 20.61 17.96 11.68
C LYS A 1219 19.14 17.67 11.94
N ARG A 1220 18.80 16.39 12.19
CA ARG A 1220 17.41 15.96 12.42
C ARG A 1220 16.77 16.67 13.60
N ALA A 1221 17.52 16.83 14.71
CA ALA A 1221 17.02 17.52 15.89
C ALA A 1221 16.77 19.02 15.60
N ALA A 1222 17.67 19.69 14.89
CA ALA A 1222 17.50 21.08 14.50
C ALA A 1222 16.29 21.29 13.59
N GLU A 1223 16.10 20.43 12.58
CA GLU A 1223 14.95 20.48 11.66
C GLU A 1223 13.63 20.24 12.40
N THR A 1224 13.59 19.21 13.26
CA THR A 1224 12.40 18.92 14.07
C THR A 1224 12.01 20.10 14.97
N VAL A 1225 12.99 20.73 15.63
CA VAL A 1225 12.74 21.88 16.51
C VAL A 1225 12.35 23.13 15.71
N LYS A 1226 12.89 23.32 14.51
CA LYS A 1226 12.49 24.40 13.59
C LYS A 1226 11.03 24.28 13.20
N ASP A 1227 10.58 23.10 12.81
CA ASP A 1227 9.18 22.88 12.41
C ASP A 1227 8.23 23.16 13.58
N LEU A 1228 8.59 22.72 14.79
CA LEU A 1228 7.83 22.98 16.02
C LEU A 1228 7.77 24.47 16.41
N THR A 1229 8.83 25.24 16.12
CA THR A 1229 8.87 26.68 16.41
C THR A 1229 8.23 27.53 15.32
N HIS A 1230 8.25 27.08 14.06
CA HIS A 1230 7.61 27.77 12.93
C HIS A 1230 6.08 27.68 13.02
N ASN A 1231 5.55 26.49 13.32
CA ASN A 1231 4.10 26.28 13.50
C ASN A 1231 3.49 27.08 14.66
N ARG A 1232 4.30 27.52 15.62
CA ARG A 1232 3.89 28.41 16.72
C ARG A 1232 3.86 29.90 16.34
N LYS A 1233 4.65 30.34 15.35
CA LYS A 1233 4.68 31.75 14.89
C LYS A 1233 3.60 32.07 13.88
N THR A 1234 3.09 31.08 13.16
CA THR A 1234 1.96 31.22 12.21
C THR A 1234 0.59 31.10 12.89
N THR A 1235 0.55 30.71 14.16
CA THR A 1235 -0.67 30.59 14.98
C THR A 1235 -0.76 31.59 16.14
N ALA A 1236 0.18 32.56 16.21
CA ALA A 1236 0.23 33.61 17.23
C ALA A 1236 -0.18 34.98 16.69
#